data_AF-A0A4R4KXU9-F1
#
_entry.id   AF-A0A4R4KXU9-F1
#
_cell.length_a   1.000
_cell.length_b   1.000
_cell.length_c   1.000
_cell.angle_alpha   90.00
_cell.angle_beta   90.00
_cell.angle_gamma   90.00
#
_symmetry.space_group_name_H-M   'P 1'
#
loop_
_entity.id
_entity.type
_entity.pdbx_description
1 polymer ?
#
loop_
_entity_poly.entity_id
_entity_poly.type
_entity_poly.pdbx_seq_one_letter_code
_entity_poly.pdbx_strand_id
1 'polypeptide(L)'
;MDIFDVRERLIGDYREFTSSFVDPRDERIRKQVWGRTASGYQWPAPYVSLNPNFASGGTVDRLVTDGLLHPDIERIFRLKEHPGDPGSKPLRLHQHQRDAITTARGGHSYVLTTGTGSGKSLAYIVPIVDRVLRAKADGTYRPGVKAIIVYPMNALANSQLRELEKFLCWGFPDNKPPVTFDRYTGQENADARRRILADPPDILLTNYVMLELVLTRRRERDRLIRAARELWFLVLDELHTYRGRQGADVAFLVRRTKDACAAPRLQCVGTSATMTTEGDPVRQRAVVAEVATRLFGQPVVPEHVIGESLRRATTGGAGEDMLAEQVRRWHRTGQIPSLDEFRRNPLAHWVESAFGVEPEKGSGRLVRKRIPPTVPNAADDLAQLTGEPTEVCQAAIQGVLQAGAQVIDPETGRPVFAFRLHQFLSKGDNVYVTIESPASRHITSRYQTVSPDSSETERKILVPLAFCRECGQEYLSVRRSVNGFEARQDSDTGEDGGYLYLSDDQPWPESLEIAVQDGRLPYSWTVLTGDGATVPAQDKLKHLPEVVHVDVSGAEVPPGKGVTAAWVTTPFRFCLRCRVSYERSRGKDFAQLAKLSAEGRSSALSVIGASVVRALRAARSLDKPARKLLAFVDNRQDASLQAGHFNDFVQVVQLRGALYRAAEKEPDGLTHERVAQRVTEALGLELREFARRPEVRYGKEEIWRALREVVNYRLYLDLERGWRVTMPNLEQTGLLRVGYRYLHEVAADQEIWDRSHHLLRDDNPEHRYEIAATLLDELRRNLAIDVRCLTEEGFDEIRRLSVQHLAEPWALGVRERATVAGIAFPKPSGKGRPRAYLHLSGRGALGKYLKRQYDKPGQSCSVTDAQDIIRDLLAVLTEAGLVIEAVPGDGDDLIGGYRLRSDALLWQPGDGEVGAEDRVRKQLSGEAGARVNTFFRDLYRDTSHLLAGLQAKEHTAQVTPAEREQREAEFREGDLPLLFCSPTMELGVDINALNAVALRNVPPTPANYAQ
;
A
#
# COMPACT_ATOMS: atom_id res chain seq x y z
N MET A 1 9.38 -8.70 -19.82
CA MET A 1 8.32 -7.93 -19.12
C MET A 1 8.47 -6.50 -19.58
N ASP A 2 7.39 -5.88 -20.03
CA ASP A 2 7.40 -4.45 -20.29
C ASP A 2 7.12 -3.69 -18.99
N ILE A 3 8.13 -3.01 -18.46
CA ILE A 3 8.02 -2.24 -17.21
C ILE A 3 7.21 -0.95 -17.39
N PHE A 4 7.16 -0.39 -18.60
CA PHE A 4 6.35 0.80 -18.89
C PHE A 4 4.86 0.45 -18.91
N ASP A 5 4.49 -0.71 -19.47
CA ASP A 5 3.12 -1.23 -19.40
C ASP A 5 2.66 -1.50 -17.97
N VAL A 6 3.51 -2.13 -17.15
CA VAL A 6 3.23 -2.36 -15.72
C VAL A 6 2.95 -1.03 -15.01
N ARG A 7 3.75 -0.01 -15.30
CA ARG A 7 3.55 1.33 -14.77
C ARG A 7 2.23 1.94 -15.24
N GLU A 8 1.93 1.92 -16.54
CA GLU A 8 0.69 2.53 -17.05
C GLU A 8 -0.56 1.91 -16.43
N ARG A 9 -0.58 0.58 -16.24
CA ARG A 9 -1.66 -0.09 -15.51
C ARG A 9 -1.76 0.36 -14.06
N LEU A 10 -0.62 0.46 -13.36
CA LEU A 10 -0.57 0.97 -11.99
C LEU A 10 -1.11 2.40 -11.88
N ILE A 11 -0.70 3.29 -12.79
CA ILE A 11 -1.16 4.68 -12.80
C ILE A 11 -2.65 4.76 -13.13
N GLY A 12 -3.13 3.94 -14.05
CA GLY A 12 -4.56 3.81 -14.37
C GLY A 12 -5.38 3.40 -13.15
N ASP A 13 -5.03 2.26 -12.53
CA ASP A 13 -5.73 1.75 -11.34
C ASP A 13 -5.72 2.77 -10.19
N TYR A 14 -4.57 3.42 -9.95
CA TYR A 14 -4.45 4.42 -8.89
C TYR A 14 -5.28 5.66 -9.19
N ARG A 15 -5.26 6.16 -10.43
CA ARG A 15 -6.05 7.31 -10.88
C ARG A 15 -7.55 7.07 -10.72
N GLU A 16 -8.04 5.91 -11.14
CA GLU A 16 -9.46 5.55 -10.99
C GLU A 16 -9.86 5.49 -9.52
N PHE A 17 -9.01 4.88 -8.67
CA PHE A 17 -9.24 4.84 -7.23
C PHE A 17 -9.33 6.24 -6.62
N THR A 18 -8.33 7.10 -6.83
CA THR A 18 -8.26 8.44 -6.20
C THR A 18 -9.38 9.37 -6.66
N SER A 19 -9.72 9.33 -7.96
CA SER A 19 -10.76 10.17 -8.55
C SER A 19 -12.19 9.70 -8.22
N SER A 20 -12.40 8.43 -7.88
CA SER A 20 -13.74 7.89 -7.62
C SER A 20 -14.44 8.46 -6.36
N PHE A 21 -13.69 9.07 -5.44
CA PHE A 21 -14.22 9.54 -4.15
C PHE A 21 -14.77 10.97 -4.18
N VAL A 22 -14.41 11.77 -5.18
CA VAL A 22 -14.76 13.19 -5.27
C VAL A 22 -15.28 13.48 -6.68
N ASP A 23 -16.47 14.05 -6.77
CA ASP A 23 -16.99 14.62 -8.03
C ASP A 23 -17.52 16.01 -7.72
N PRO A 24 -16.70 17.05 -7.92
CA PRO A 24 -17.08 18.42 -7.62
C PRO A 24 -18.26 18.86 -8.47
N ARG A 25 -19.25 19.50 -7.84
CA ARG A 25 -20.39 20.06 -8.59
C ARG A 25 -20.04 21.30 -9.39
N ASP A 26 -19.18 22.18 -8.87
CA ASP A 26 -18.67 23.34 -9.60
C ASP A 26 -17.76 22.91 -10.76
N GLU A 27 -18.13 23.30 -11.98
CA GLU A 27 -17.41 22.99 -13.21
C GLU A 27 -15.98 23.56 -13.24
N ARG A 28 -15.73 24.75 -12.65
CA ARG A 28 -14.40 25.37 -12.57
C ARG A 28 -13.50 24.54 -11.64
N ILE A 29 -14.04 24.10 -10.50
CA ILE A 29 -13.32 23.20 -9.58
C ILE A 29 -13.05 21.86 -10.26
N ARG A 30 -14.06 21.29 -10.92
CA ARG A 30 -13.95 20.00 -11.62
C ARG A 30 -12.86 20.05 -12.69
N LYS A 31 -12.86 21.09 -13.54
CA LYS A 31 -11.81 21.34 -14.54
C LYS A 31 -10.43 21.48 -13.92
N GLN A 32 -10.29 22.17 -12.78
CA GLN A 32 -9.01 22.33 -12.09
C GLN A 32 -8.48 20.99 -11.54
N VAL A 33 -9.35 20.21 -10.90
CA VAL A 33 -9.00 18.89 -10.34
C VAL A 33 -8.60 17.93 -11.47
N TRP A 34 -9.40 17.81 -12.52
CA TRP A 34 -9.13 16.92 -13.64
C TRP A 34 -7.96 17.37 -14.50
N GLY A 35 -7.79 18.67 -14.72
CA GLY A 35 -6.65 19.23 -15.44
C GLY A 35 -5.31 18.89 -14.79
N ARG A 36 -5.22 18.99 -13.44
CA ARG A 36 -4.02 18.56 -12.69
C ARG A 36 -3.80 17.06 -12.69
N THR A 37 -4.88 16.31 -12.62
CA THR A 37 -4.85 14.85 -12.70
C THR A 37 -4.28 14.42 -14.05
N ALA A 38 -4.74 15.07 -15.14
CA ALA A 38 -4.23 14.87 -16.49
C ALA A 38 -2.78 15.31 -16.67
N SER A 39 -2.33 16.37 -15.97
CA SER A 39 -0.94 16.84 -16.01
C SER A 39 0.06 15.91 -15.29
N GLY A 40 -0.40 14.80 -14.69
CA GLY A 40 0.45 13.86 -13.98
C GLY A 40 0.98 14.37 -12.64
N TYR A 41 0.38 15.40 -12.04
CA TYR A 41 0.91 15.99 -10.79
C TYR A 41 1.02 14.99 -9.63
N GLN A 42 0.04 14.10 -9.49
CA GLN A 42 0.03 13.05 -8.45
C GLN A 42 0.95 11.86 -8.77
N TRP A 43 1.31 11.69 -10.05
CA TRP A 43 2.14 10.60 -10.57
C TRP A 43 3.07 11.13 -11.66
N PRO A 44 4.08 11.93 -11.29
CA PRO A 44 5.00 12.49 -12.27
C PRO A 44 5.65 11.38 -13.10
N ALA A 45 6.15 11.74 -14.29
CA ALA A 45 6.92 10.81 -15.10
C ALA A 45 8.08 10.20 -14.28
N PRO A 46 8.32 8.89 -14.41
CA PRO A 46 9.28 8.20 -13.56
C PRO A 46 10.69 8.62 -13.95
N TYR A 47 11.54 8.80 -12.95
CA TYR A 47 12.97 8.93 -13.20
C TYR A 47 13.53 7.58 -13.65
N VAL A 48 14.38 7.61 -14.67
CA VAL A 48 15.01 6.39 -15.19
C VAL A 48 16.47 6.38 -14.79
N SER A 49 16.86 5.40 -13.99
CA SER A 49 18.28 5.17 -13.70
C SER A 49 18.77 3.96 -14.48
N LEU A 50 19.78 4.14 -15.33
CA LEU A 50 20.46 3.05 -16.00
C LEU A 50 21.72 2.68 -15.20
N ASN A 51 21.84 1.42 -14.79
CA ASN A 51 23.02 0.95 -14.08
C ASN A 51 24.22 0.94 -15.05
N PRO A 52 25.34 1.58 -14.68
CA PRO A 52 26.52 1.61 -15.51
C PRO A 52 27.24 0.26 -15.53
N ASN A 53 28.03 0.02 -16.57
CA ASN A 53 28.93 -1.13 -16.61
C ASN A 53 30.24 -0.82 -15.90
N PHE A 54 30.73 -1.77 -15.10
CA PHE A 54 32.04 -1.65 -14.45
C PHE A 54 33.17 -2.03 -15.40
N ALA A 55 34.28 -1.31 -15.33
CA ALA A 55 35.51 -1.67 -16.01
C ALA A 55 36.05 -3.01 -15.47
N SER A 56 36.61 -3.83 -16.37
CA SER A 56 37.18 -5.13 -16.02
C SER A 56 38.57 -4.96 -15.42
N GLY A 57 38.82 -5.53 -14.23
CA GLY A 57 40.14 -5.66 -13.63
C GLY A 57 40.94 -6.85 -14.18
N GLY A 58 40.29 -7.76 -14.90
CA GLY A 58 40.87 -9.01 -15.41
C GLY A 58 40.21 -10.25 -14.80
N THR A 59 40.52 -11.42 -15.34
CA THR A 59 40.12 -12.70 -14.74
C THR A 59 41.08 -13.07 -13.61
N VAL A 60 40.59 -13.83 -12.63
CA VAL A 60 41.43 -14.37 -11.54
C VAL A 60 42.67 -15.08 -12.09
N ASP A 61 42.50 -15.91 -13.11
CA ASP A 61 43.57 -16.67 -13.78
C ASP A 61 44.68 -15.75 -14.32
N ARG A 62 44.30 -14.61 -14.90
CA ARG A 62 45.25 -13.61 -15.37
C ARG A 62 46.00 -12.95 -14.21
N LEU A 63 45.30 -12.61 -13.12
CA LEU A 63 45.93 -12.01 -11.94
C LEU A 63 46.89 -12.99 -11.23
N VAL A 64 46.62 -14.30 -11.30
CA VAL A 64 47.54 -15.34 -10.84
C VAL A 64 48.76 -15.42 -11.75
N THR A 65 48.55 -15.44 -13.07
CA THR A 65 49.63 -15.46 -14.08
C THR A 65 50.53 -14.22 -13.97
N ASP A 66 49.95 -13.04 -13.72
CA ASP A 66 50.65 -11.77 -13.50
C ASP A 66 51.39 -11.73 -12.13
N GLY A 67 51.30 -12.80 -11.32
CA GLY A 67 51.93 -12.90 -10.01
C GLY A 67 51.31 -12.00 -8.94
N LEU A 68 50.12 -11.45 -9.18
CA LEU A 68 49.38 -10.64 -8.22
C LEU A 68 48.70 -11.49 -7.13
N LEU A 69 48.22 -12.66 -7.50
CA LEU A 69 47.51 -13.61 -6.63
C LEU A 69 48.27 -14.95 -6.52
N HIS A 70 48.05 -15.68 -5.42
CA HIS A 70 48.61 -17.01 -5.19
C HIS A 70 48.03 -18.05 -6.16
N PRO A 71 48.79 -19.04 -6.66
CA PRO A 71 48.31 -20.04 -7.62
C PRO A 71 47.00 -20.73 -7.26
N ASP A 72 46.83 -21.13 -6.00
CA ASP A 72 45.61 -21.83 -5.54
C ASP A 72 44.32 -20.98 -5.60
N ILE A 73 44.43 -19.65 -5.72
CA ILE A 73 43.25 -18.78 -5.86
C ILE A 73 42.46 -19.11 -7.13
N GLU A 74 43.15 -19.52 -8.19
CA GLU A 74 42.52 -19.90 -9.47
C GLU A 74 41.51 -21.03 -9.31
N ARG A 75 41.66 -21.89 -8.30
CA ARG A 75 40.75 -23.00 -8.00
C ARG A 75 39.62 -22.61 -7.04
N ILE A 76 39.83 -21.56 -6.25
CA ILE A 76 38.88 -21.10 -5.22
C ILE A 76 37.83 -20.18 -5.85
N PHE A 77 38.28 -19.09 -6.48
CA PHE A 77 37.40 -18.05 -7.00
C PHE A 77 37.05 -18.30 -8.47
N ARG A 78 36.13 -19.24 -8.68
CA ARG A 78 35.54 -19.58 -9.99
C ARG A 78 34.01 -19.51 -9.90
N LEU A 79 33.35 -19.43 -11.05
CA LEU A 79 31.88 -19.52 -11.11
C LEU A 79 31.49 -21.00 -10.89
N LYS A 80 30.69 -21.26 -9.86
CA LYS A 80 30.25 -22.61 -9.47
C LYS A 80 28.73 -22.63 -9.30
N GLU A 81 28.07 -23.64 -9.83
CA GLU A 81 26.59 -23.71 -9.82
C GLU A 81 26.04 -24.65 -8.73
N HIS A 82 26.78 -25.70 -8.37
CA HIS A 82 26.38 -26.67 -7.34
C HIS A 82 27.57 -27.17 -6.51
N PRO A 83 27.36 -27.80 -5.34
CA PRO A 83 28.46 -28.21 -4.43
C PRO A 83 29.55 -29.10 -5.05
N GLY A 84 29.19 -29.95 -6.02
CA GLY A 84 30.14 -30.81 -6.74
C GLY A 84 30.85 -30.14 -7.93
N ASP A 85 30.57 -28.86 -8.23
CA ASP A 85 31.14 -28.15 -9.37
C ASP A 85 32.49 -27.54 -9.00
N PRO A 86 33.61 -27.96 -9.62
CA PRO A 86 34.91 -27.33 -9.40
C PRO A 86 35.00 -25.92 -10.01
N GLY A 87 34.04 -25.53 -10.85
CA GLY A 87 33.95 -24.24 -11.52
C GLY A 87 34.75 -24.23 -12.82
N SER A 88 34.11 -24.48 -13.95
CA SER A 88 34.80 -24.50 -15.26
C SER A 88 35.15 -23.10 -15.79
N LYS A 89 34.44 -22.05 -15.34
CA LYS A 89 34.58 -20.68 -15.86
C LYS A 89 35.35 -19.77 -14.88
N PRO A 90 36.31 -18.97 -15.37
CA PRO A 90 37.07 -18.06 -14.51
C PRO A 90 36.19 -16.93 -13.98
N LEU A 91 36.40 -16.52 -12.73
CA LEU A 91 35.76 -15.34 -12.17
C LEU A 91 36.44 -14.08 -12.73
N ARG A 92 35.64 -13.14 -13.25
CA ARG A 92 36.12 -11.84 -13.69
C ARG A 92 35.94 -10.82 -12.57
N LEU A 93 37.02 -10.13 -12.22
CA LEU A 93 36.99 -9.05 -11.25
C LEU A 93 36.76 -7.70 -11.93
N HIS A 94 36.10 -6.79 -11.21
CA HIS A 94 36.02 -5.39 -11.57
C HIS A 94 37.32 -4.65 -11.24
N GLN A 95 37.58 -3.53 -11.93
CA GLN A 95 38.81 -2.77 -11.75
C GLN A 95 39.01 -2.35 -10.28
N HIS A 96 37.96 -1.87 -9.60
CA HIS A 96 38.03 -1.48 -8.20
C HIS A 96 38.36 -2.66 -7.25
N GLN A 97 38.03 -3.89 -7.62
CA GLN A 97 38.44 -5.08 -6.85
C GLN A 97 39.92 -5.40 -7.07
N ARG A 98 40.44 -5.25 -8.30
CA ARG A 98 41.88 -5.35 -8.57
C ARG A 98 42.68 -4.27 -7.85
N ASP A 99 42.17 -3.05 -7.83
CA ASP A 99 42.79 -1.93 -7.13
C ASP A 99 42.87 -2.26 -5.62
N ALA A 100 41.80 -2.79 -5.03
CA ALA A 100 41.78 -3.23 -3.63
C ALA A 100 42.78 -4.35 -3.34
N ILE A 101 42.89 -5.34 -4.24
CA ILE A 101 43.91 -6.41 -4.15
C ILE A 101 45.32 -5.81 -4.15
N THR A 102 45.58 -4.85 -5.03
CA THR A 102 46.89 -4.20 -5.16
C THR A 102 47.23 -3.40 -3.90
N THR A 103 46.29 -2.59 -3.40
CA THR A 103 46.46 -1.81 -2.16
C THR A 103 46.63 -2.71 -0.93
N ALA A 104 45.86 -3.80 -0.85
CA ALA A 104 45.98 -4.76 0.23
C ALA A 104 47.34 -5.46 0.23
N ARG A 105 47.85 -5.85 -0.94
CA ARG A 105 49.19 -6.47 -1.09
C ARG A 105 50.32 -5.53 -0.66
N GLY A 106 50.14 -4.21 -0.81
CA GLY A 106 51.05 -3.19 -0.29
C GLY A 106 51.05 -3.05 1.24
N GLY A 107 50.18 -3.77 1.96
CA GLY A 107 50.07 -3.69 3.42
C GLY A 107 49.29 -2.47 3.91
N HIS A 108 48.53 -1.80 3.03
CA HIS A 108 47.82 -0.57 3.36
C HIS A 108 46.37 -0.82 3.80
N SER A 109 45.85 0.07 4.63
CA SER A 109 44.42 0.18 4.93
C SER A 109 43.73 1.01 3.86
N TYR A 110 42.50 0.64 3.50
CA TYR A 110 41.78 1.25 2.39
C TYR A 110 40.27 1.27 2.61
N VAL A 111 39.59 2.14 1.86
CA VAL A 111 38.13 2.21 1.83
C VAL A 111 37.63 2.11 0.41
N LEU A 112 36.67 1.21 0.17
CA LEU A 112 36.01 1.03 -1.10
C LEU A 112 34.66 1.78 -1.11
N THR A 113 34.53 2.79 -1.97
CA THR A 113 33.32 3.59 -2.18
C THR A 113 32.73 3.31 -3.56
N THR A 114 31.86 2.31 -3.64
CA THR A 114 31.25 1.86 -4.91
C THR A 114 29.78 1.55 -4.72
N GLY A 115 28.95 1.72 -5.76
CA GLY A 115 27.51 1.48 -5.65
C GLY A 115 27.13 0.05 -5.23
N THR A 116 25.88 -0.14 -4.80
CA THR A 116 25.34 -1.47 -4.47
C THR A 116 25.44 -2.43 -5.67
N GLY A 117 25.72 -3.71 -5.42
CA GLY A 117 25.89 -4.71 -6.48
C GLY A 117 27.24 -4.70 -7.22
N SER A 118 28.21 -3.87 -6.82
CA SER A 118 29.57 -3.81 -7.39
C SER A 118 30.50 -4.96 -6.97
N GLY A 119 30.01 -5.92 -6.18
CA GLY A 119 30.81 -7.00 -5.62
C GLY A 119 31.84 -6.54 -4.58
N LYS A 120 31.50 -5.57 -3.71
CA LYS A 120 32.38 -5.03 -2.66
C LYS A 120 33.06 -6.12 -1.81
N SER A 121 32.36 -7.22 -1.56
CA SER A 121 32.84 -8.31 -0.71
C SER A 121 34.12 -8.98 -1.24
N LEU A 122 34.21 -9.19 -2.55
CA LEU A 122 35.40 -9.76 -3.18
C LEU A 122 36.64 -8.87 -3.03
N ALA A 123 36.45 -7.56 -2.86
CA ALA A 123 37.56 -6.61 -2.70
C ALA A 123 38.32 -6.83 -1.39
N TYR A 124 37.69 -7.40 -0.34
CA TYR A 124 38.38 -7.76 0.91
C TYR A 124 38.53 -9.27 1.11
N ILE A 125 37.61 -10.11 0.60
CA ILE A 125 37.70 -11.57 0.73
C ILE A 125 38.91 -12.13 -0.04
N VAL A 126 39.12 -11.70 -1.30
CA VAL A 126 40.22 -12.22 -2.12
C VAL A 126 41.59 -11.90 -1.49
N PRO A 127 41.88 -10.66 -1.03
CA PRO A 127 43.14 -10.37 -0.35
C PRO A 127 43.36 -11.15 0.96
N ILE A 128 42.30 -11.37 1.74
CA ILE A 128 42.38 -12.16 2.98
C ILE A 128 42.81 -13.60 2.65
N VAL A 129 42.13 -14.23 1.70
CA VAL A 129 42.42 -15.61 1.27
C VAL A 129 43.83 -15.71 0.66
N ASP A 130 44.22 -14.75 -0.20
CA ASP A 130 45.58 -14.67 -0.76
C ASP A 130 46.66 -14.67 0.31
N ARG A 131 46.50 -13.81 1.33
CA ARG A 131 47.47 -13.69 2.42
C ARG A 131 47.60 -14.97 3.23
N VAL A 132 46.49 -15.67 3.49
CA VAL A 132 46.48 -16.96 4.21
C VAL A 132 47.19 -18.04 3.39
N LEU A 133 46.90 -18.16 2.10
CA LEU A 133 47.52 -19.16 1.24
C LEU A 133 49.03 -18.94 1.11
N ARG A 134 49.47 -17.70 0.89
CA ARG A 134 50.90 -17.35 0.88
C ARG A 134 51.58 -17.70 2.20
N ALA A 135 50.95 -17.39 3.34
CA ALA A 135 51.52 -17.75 4.64
C ALA A 135 51.66 -19.27 4.82
N LYS A 136 50.71 -20.05 4.30
CA LYS A 136 50.79 -21.52 4.30
C LYS A 136 51.92 -22.03 3.40
N ALA A 137 52.04 -21.48 2.20
CA ALA A 137 53.10 -21.84 1.25
C ALA A 137 54.51 -21.48 1.77
N ASP A 138 54.65 -20.32 2.40
CA ASP A 138 55.93 -19.82 2.94
C ASP A 138 56.27 -20.38 4.33
N GLY A 139 55.44 -21.27 4.90
CA GLY A 139 55.65 -21.87 6.22
C GLY A 139 55.49 -20.91 7.40
N THR A 140 54.93 -19.72 7.20
CA THR A 140 54.73 -18.68 8.23
C THR A 140 53.32 -18.70 8.85
N TYR A 141 52.44 -19.58 8.38
CA TYR A 141 51.09 -19.74 8.88
C TYR A 141 51.06 -20.23 10.33
N ARG A 142 50.15 -19.66 11.12
CA ARG A 142 49.84 -20.09 12.49
C ARG A 142 48.33 -20.31 12.60
N PRO A 143 47.83 -21.36 13.28
CA PRO A 143 46.39 -21.54 13.50
C PRO A 143 45.72 -20.36 14.23
N GLY A 144 44.40 -20.20 14.05
CA GLY A 144 43.58 -19.17 14.70
C GLY A 144 43.21 -17.99 13.78
N VAL A 145 42.45 -17.04 14.31
CA VAL A 145 41.80 -15.95 13.56
C VAL A 145 42.81 -15.01 12.90
N LYS A 146 42.67 -14.81 11.58
CA LYS A 146 43.48 -13.90 10.75
C LYS A 146 42.71 -12.68 10.29
N ALA A 147 41.41 -12.82 10.08
CA ALA A 147 40.52 -11.75 9.69
C ALA A 147 39.25 -11.74 10.53
N ILE A 148 38.81 -10.56 10.96
CA ILE A 148 37.49 -10.33 11.54
C ILE A 148 36.71 -9.44 10.58
N ILE A 149 35.54 -9.90 10.14
CA ILE A 149 34.63 -9.12 9.30
C ILE A 149 33.42 -8.74 10.11
N VAL A 150 33.23 -7.43 10.30
CA VAL A 150 32.15 -6.84 11.08
C VAL A 150 31.08 -6.34 10.12
N TYR A 151 29.93 -6.99 10.17
CA TYR A 151 28.73 -6.56 9.47
C TYR A 151 27.84 -5.72 10.39
N PRO A 152 27.12 -4.71 9.88
CA PRO A 152 26.16 -3.97 10.70
C PRO A 152 24.98 -4.86 11.10
N MET A 153 24.68 -5.92 10.34
CA MET A 153 23.48 -6.74 10.48
C MET A 153 23.78 -8.24 10.26
N ASN A 154 23.14 -9.12 11.05
CA ASN A 154 23.30 -10.59 10.91
C ASN A 154 22.92 -11.08 9.51
N ALA A 155 21.93 -10.41 8.94
CA ALA A 155 21.49 -10.54 7.57
C ALA A 155 22.61 -10.66 6.54
N LEU A 156 23.50 -9.67 6.54
CA LEU A 156 24.65 -9.58 5.65
C LEU A 156 25.66 -10.69 5.98
N ALA A 157 25.90 -10.95 7.27
CA ALA A 157 26.78 -12.04 7.70
C ALA A 157 26.31 -13.41 7.17
N ASN A 158 25.00 -13.66 7.12
CA ASN A 158 24.42 -14.91 6.63
C ASN A 158 24.59 -15.07 5.12
N SER A 159 24.37 -13.99 4.37
CA SER A 159 24.60 -13.96 2.92
C SER A 159 26.07 -14.21 2.59
N GLN A 160 26.97 -13.56 3.33
CA GLN A 160 28.42 -13.69 3.11
C GLN A 160 28.95 -15.07 3.55
N LEU A 161 28.36 -15.70 4.57
CA LEU A 161 28.68 -17.08 4.94
C LEU A 161 28.42 -18.03 3.76
N ARG A 162 27.23 -17.94 3.14
CA ARG A 162 26.86 -18.76 1.98
C ARG A 162 27.77 -18.50 0.76
N GLU A 163 28.15 -17.25 0.51
CA GLU A 163 29.10 -16.93 -0.56
C GLU A 163 30.49 -17.52 -0.30
N LEU A 164 30.98 -17.48 0.94
CA LEU A 164 32.24 -18.13 1.31
C LEU A 164 32.16 -19.66 1.17
N GLU A 165 31.04 -20.30 1.53
CA GLU A 165 30.81 -21.73 1.30
C GLU A 165 30.92 -22.10 -0.19
N LYS A 166 30.33 -21.28 -1.07
CA LYS A 166 30.44 -21.49 -2.52
C LYS A 166 31.89 -21.46 -2.99
N PHE A 167 32.68 -20.46 -2.58
CA PHE A 167 34.04 -20.33 -3.07
C PHE A 167 35.00 -21.34 -2.42
N LEU A 168 34.94 -21.50 -1.10
CA LEU A 168 35.95 -22.23 -0.33
C LEU A 168 35.62 -23.69 -0.07
N CYS A 169 34.34 -24.11 -0.11
CA CYS A 169 33.96 -25.49 0.16
C CYS A 169 33.62 -26.27 -1.13
N TRP A 170 32.88 -25.66 -2.06
CA TRP A 170 32.44 -26.38 -3.27
C TRP A 170 33.62 -26.77 -4.16
N GLY A 171 33.60 -28.00 -4.67
CA GLY A 171 34.69 -28.55 -5.49
C GLY A 171 35.96 -28.96 -4.72
N PHE A 172 35.97 -28.93 -3.38
CA PHE A 172 37.08 -29.40 -2.54
C PHE A 172 36.76 -30.71 -1.80
N PRO A 173 37.69 -31.69 -1.71
CA PRO A 173 37.46 -32.96 -1.02
C PRO A 173 37.16 -32.80 0.47
N ASP A 174 36.33 -33.69 1.02
CA ASP A 174 35.96 -33.78 2.44
C ASP A 174 35.40 -32.50 3.07
N ASN A 175 34.95 -31.53 2.26
CA ASN A 175 34.49 -30.23 2.75
C ASN A 175 35.56 -29.51 3.61
N LYS A 176 36.86 -29.79 3.38
CA LYS A 176 37.96 -29.13 4.08
C LYS A 176 38.41 -27.92 3.27
N PRO A 177 37.98 -26.70 3.62
CA PRO A 177 38.31 -25.53 2.83
C PRO A 177 39.79 -25.20 2.99
N PRO A 178 40.45 -24.67 1.94
CA PRO A 178 41.84 -24.23 2.02
C PRO A 178 42.04 -23.06 2.99
N VAL A 179 40.95 -22.35 3.34
CA VAL A 179 40.89 -21.30 4.37
C VAL A 179 39.61 -21.50 5.18
N THR A 180 39.70 -21.61 6.51
CA THR A 180 38.53 -21.87 7.36
C THR A 180 37.78 -20.58 7.70
N PHE A 181 36.46 -20.66 7.80
CA PHE A 181 35.63 -19.51 8.15
C PHE A 181 34.45 -19.95 9.00
N ASP A 182 34.01 -19.10 9.92
CA ASP A 182 32.81 -19.36 10.73
C ASP A 182 32.13 -18.04 11.12
N ARG A 183 30.81 -18.12 11.33
CA ARG A 183 29.98 -17.01 11.80
C ARG A 183 29.79 -17.10 13.32
N TYR A 184 30.08 -16.00 14.02
CA TYR A 184 29.88 -15.89 15.47
C TYR A 184 29.06 -14.65 15.80
N THR A 185 27.77 -14.83 16.03
CA THR A 185 26.74 -13.82 16.26
C THR A 185 25.84 -14.21 17.45
N GLY A 186 24.66 -13.60 17.54
CA GLY A 186 23.61 -14.01 18.48
C GLY A 186 22.86 -15.27 18.06
N GLN A 187 22.98 -15.73 16.80
CA GLN A 187 22.10 -16.74 16.20
C GLN A 187 22.59 -18.19 16.34
N GLU A 188 23.86 -18.40 16.70
CA GLU A 188 24.45 -19.73 16.79
C GLU A 188 23.96 -20.47 18.04
N ASN A 189 23.61 -21.74 17.87
CA ASN A 189 23.27 -22.63 18.98
C ASN A 189 24.50 -22.94 19.85
N ALA A 190 24.27 -23.57 21.00
CA ALA A 190 25.32 -23.86 21.97
C ALA A 190 26.45 -24.74 21.39
N ASP A 191 26.12 -25.66 20.49
CA ASP A 191 27.08 -26.60 19.90
C ASP A 191 28.01 -25.91 18.90
N ALA A 192 27.46 -25.10 18.00
CA ALA A 192 28.23 -24.29 17.07
C ALA A 192 29.16 -23.32 17.81
N ARG A 193 28.66 -22.65 18.86
CA ARG A 193 29.50 -21.79 19.72
C ARG A 193 30.64 -22.57 20.36
N ARG A 194 30.37 -23.77 20.90
CA ARG A 194 31.39 -24.63 21.51
C ARG A 194 32.46 -25.05 20.49
N ARG A 195 32.06 -25.43 19.27
CA ARG A 195 32.96 -25.79 18.18
C ARG A 195 33.88 -24.64 17.80
N ILE A 196 33.33 -23.45 17.55
CA ILE A 196 34.09 -22.26 17.15
C ILE A 196 35.09 -21.82 18.24
N LEU A 197 34.71 -21.93 19.51
CA LEU A 197 35.63 -21.61 20.62
C LEU A 197 36.72 -22.66 20.84
N ALA A 198 36.48 -23.91 20.44
CA ALA A 198 37.45 -24.99 20.54
C ALA A 198 38.47 -24.94 19.40
N ASP A 199 38.01 -24.65 18.18
CA ASP A 199 38.81 -24.57 16.95
C ASP A 199 38.47 -23.28 16.18
N PRO A 200 39.11 -22.14 16.51
CA PRO A 200 38.83 -20.85 15.88
C PRO A 200 39.22 -20.82 14.38
N PRO A 201 38.37 -20.25 13.51
CA PRO A 201 38.60 -20.21 12.06
C PRO A 201 39.68 -19.22 11.64
N ASP A 202 40.15 -19.27 10.39
CA ASP A 202 40.98 -18.22 9.77
C ASP A 202 40.19 -16.89 9.61
N ILE A 203 38.91 -16.96 9.23
CA ILE A 203 38.02 -15.81 9.01
C ILE A 203 36.82 -15.88 9.97
N LEU A 204 36.66 -14.86 10.81
CA LEU A 204 35.52 -14.74 11.74
C LEU A 204 34.52 -13.69 11.22
N LEU A 205 33.30 -14.12 10.91
CA LEU A 205 32.19 -13.24 10.54
C LEU A 205 31.38 -12.88 11.78
N THR A 206 31.19 -11.59 12.06
CA THR A 206 30.48 -11.14 13.26
C THR A 206 29.77 -9.81 13.05
N ASN A 207 29.14 -9.29 14.10
CA ASN A 207 28.60 -7.93 14.13
C ASN A 207 29.27 -7.12 15.26
N TYR A 208 29.13 -5.80 15.23
CA TYR A 208 29.85 -4.92 16.17
C TYR A 208 29.47 -5.19 17.65
N VAL A 209 28.20 -5.52 17.91
CA VAL A 209 27.73 -5.88 19.26
C VAL A 209 28.38 -7.17 19.75
N MET A 210 28.47 -8.19 18.88
CA MET A 210 29.06 -9.46 19.25
C MET A 210 30.58 -9.36 19.40
N LEU A 211 31.25 -8.54 18.59
CA LEU A 211 32.68 -8.27 18.76
C LEU A 211 32.96 -7.61 20.12
N GLU A 212 32.12 -6.66 20.55
CA GLU A 212 32.18 -6.07 21.90
C GLU A 212 32.04 -7.15 22.99
N LEU A 213 31.09 -8.08 22.83
CA LEU A 213 30.91 -9.20 23.75
C LEU A 213 32.10 -10.17 23.75
N VAL A 214 32.71 -10.44 22.60
CA VAL A 214 33.91 -11.29 22.48
C VAL A 214 35.09 -10.66 23.22
N LEU A 215 35.23 -9.34 23.23
CA LEU A 215 36.29 -8.64 23.96
C LEU A 215 36.06 -8.60 25.48
N THR A 216 34.80 -8.59 25.93
CA THR A 216 34.45 -8.38 27.35
C THR A 216 34.19 -9.67 28.11
N ARG A 217 33.70 -10.72 27.45
CA ARG A 217 33.42 -12.01 28.09
C ARG A 217 34.68 -12.86 28.16
N ARG A 218 35.03 -13.29 29.38
CA ARG A 218 36.28 -14.03 29.66
C ARG A 218 36.49 -15.25 28.76
N ARG A 219 35.48 -16.11 28.62
CA ARG A 219 35.60 -17.36 27.85
C ARG A 219 35.87 -17.09 26.37
N GLU A 220 35.12 -16.17 25.76
CA GLU A 220 35.29 -15.76 24.36
C GLU A 220 36.62 -15.04 24.15
N ARG A 221 37.00 -14.15 25.06
CA ARG A 221 38.29 -13.45 25.02
C ARG A 221 39.46 -14.42 25.06
N ASP A 222 39.44 -15.39 25.98
CA ASP A 222 40.52 -16.37 26.16
C ASP A 222 40.69 -17.29 24.95
N ARG A 223 39.63 -17.54 24.19
CA ARG A 223 39.63 -18.45 23.03
C ARG A 223 39.79 -17.73 21.70
N LEU A 224 38.96 -16.73 21.41
CA LEU A 224 38.93 -16.04 20.11
C LEU A 224 39.95 -14.91 20.01
N ILE A 225 40.04 -14.03 21.01
CA ILE A 225 40.98 -12.91 20.97
C ILE A 225 42.42 -13.41 21.07
N ARG A 226 42.67 -14.42 21.91
CA ARG A 226 43.99 -15.07 21.97
C ARG A 226 44.36 -15.74 20.64
N ALA A 227 43.40 -16.39 19.97
CA ALA A 227 43.62 -16.96 18.65
C ALA A 227 43.76 -15.89 17.54
N ALA A 228 43.27 -14.67 17.79
CA ALA A 228 43.41 -13.50 16.92
C ALA A 228 44.69 -12.69 17.16
N ARG A 229 45.66 -13.23 17.91
CA ARG A 229 46.93 -12.52 18.16
C ARG A 229 47.66 -12.25 16.84
N GLU A 230 48.13 -11.02 16.65
CA GLU A 230 48.69 -10.52 15.38
C GLU A 230 47.67 -10.55 14.22
N LEU A 231 46.41 -10.21 14.50
CA LEU A 231 45.34 -10.10 13.49
C LEU A 231 45.79 -9.33 12.24
N TRP A 232 45.50 -9.86 11.06
CA TRP A 232 45.92 -9.27 9.78
C TRP A 232 44.90 -8.29 9.22
N PHE A 233 43.60 -8.63 9.30
CA PHE A 233 42.52 -7.81 8.73
C PHE A 233 41.40 -7.56 9.72
N LEU A 234 40.92 -6.32 9.74
CA LEU A 234 39.64 -5.93 10.35
C LEU A 234 38.80 -5.21 9.30
N VAL A 235 37.72 -5.84 8.87
CA VAL A 235 36.83 -5.30 7.84
C VAL A 235 35.58 -4.74 8.51
N LEU A 236 35.26 -3.48 8.23
CA LEU A 236 33.98 -2.86 8.59
C LEU A 236 33.14 -2.70 7.32
N ASP A 237 32.10 -3.53 7.19
CA ASP A 237 31.18 -3.44 6.05
C ASP A 237 30.11 -2.37 6.26
N GLU A 238 29.65 -1.78 5.16
CA GLU A 238 28.69 -0.67 5.13
C GLU A 238 29.01 0.46 6.12
N LEU A 239 30.20 1.03 6.00
CA LEU A 239 30.73 2.11 6.84
C LEU A 239 29.76 3.29 7.03
N HIS A 240 28.89 3.58 6.05
CA HIS A 240 27.90 4.65 6.15
C HIS A 240 26.88 4.45 7.29
N THR A 241 26.73 3.22 7.80
CA THR A 241 25.88 2.91 8.94
C THR A 241 26.47 3.40 10.27
N TYR A 242 27.80 3.54 10.35
CA TYR A 242 28.52 3.92 11.57
C TYR A 242 28.69 5.44 11.68
N ARG A 243 27.60 6.13 12.04
CA ARG A 243 27.55 7.60 12.17
C ARG A 243 27.12 8.05 13.56
N GLY A 244 27.38 9.32 13.88
CA GLY A 244 27.01 9.93 15.17
C GLY A 244 27.57 9.14 16.36
N ARG A 245 26.73 8.92 17.38
CA ARG A 245 27.11 8.17 18.59
C ARG A 245 27.56 6.73 18.27
N GLN A 246 26.83 6.03 17.40
CA GLN A 246 27.17 4.65 17.02
C GLN A 246 28.54 4.58 16.31
N GLY A 247 28.85 5.56 15.45
CA GLY A 247 30.16 5.66 14.82
C GLY A 247 31.30 5.82 15.83
N ALA A 248 31.09 6.62 16.88
CA ALA A 248 32.06 6.78 17.96
C ALA A 248 32.26 5.46 18.74
N ASP A 249 31.18 4.76 19.08
CA ASP A 249 31.24 3.47 19.79
C ASP A 249 32.07 2.44 18.99
N VAL A 250 31.83 2.35 17.67
CA VAL A 250 32.59 1.45 16.78
C VAL A 250 34.05 1.90 16.64
N ALA A 251 34.34 3.20 16.63
CA ALA A 251 35.71 3.71 16.60
C ALA A 251 36.53 3.26 17.83
N PHE A 252 35.91 3.29 19.02
CA PHE A 252 36.54 2.79 20.25
C PHE A 252 36.68 1.27 20.25
N LEU A 253 35.68 0.55 19.72
CA LEU A 253 35.72 -0.90 19.55
C LEU A 253 36.89 -1.33 18.66
N VAL A 254 37.12 -0.65 17.53
CA VAL A 254 38.27 -0.94 16.64
C VAL A 254 39.59 -0.82 17.39
N ARG A 255 39.78 0.28 18.13
CA ARG A 255 41.01 0.53 18.91
C ARG A 255 41.23 -0.54 19.98
N ARG A 256 40.18 -0.90 20.72
CA ARG A 256 40.23 -1.99 21.72
C ARG A 256 40.51 -3.34 21.10
N THR A 257 39.95 -3.62 19.93
CA THR A 257 40.22 -4.87 19.19
C THR A 257 41.68 -4.93 18.77
N LYS A 258 42.22 -3.85 18.21
CA LYS A 258 43.62 -3.74 17.79
C LYS A 258 44.59 -3.97 18.95
N ASP A 259 44.32 -3.35 20.09
CA ASP A 259 45.11 -3.49 21.31
C ASP A 259 45.01 -4.91 21.90
N ALA A 260 43.79 -5.44 22.05
CA ALA A 260 43.57 -6.78 22.61
C ALA A 260 44.16 -7.91 21.76
N CYS A 261 44.23 -7.73 20.44
CA CYS A 261 44.87 -8.67 19.51
C CYS A 261 46.38 -8.47 19.38
N ALA A 262 46.97 -7.44 20.02
CA ALA A 262 48.37 -7.04 19.86
C ALA A 262 48.77 -6.93 18.36
N ALA A 263 47.94 -6.23 17.57
CA ALA A 263 48.04 -6.21 16.11
C ALA A 263 48.48 -4.82 15.57
N PRO A 264 49.76 -4.43 15.70
CA PRO A 264 50.23 -3.11 15.25
C PRO A 264 50.21 -2.96 13.72
N ARG A 265 50.30 -4.07 12.98
CA ARG A 265 50.28 -4.14 11.50
C ARG A 265 48.89 -4.45 10.92
N LEU A 266 47.83 -4.30 11.70
CA LEU A 266 46.46 -4.58 11.28
C LEU A 266 46.06 -3.72 10.08
N GLN A 267 45.61 -4.35 9.00
CA GLN A 267 44.97 -3.65 7.88
C GLN A 267 43.48 -3.50 8.16
N CYS A 268 43.02 -2.24 8.23
CA CYS A 268 41.61 -1.94 8.34
C CYS A 268 41.02 -1.71 6.95
N VAL A 269 39.92 -2.38 6.65
CA VAL A 269 39.21 -2.26 5.37
C VAL A 269 37.81 -1.76 5.61
N GLY A 270 37.41 -0.75 4.85
CA GLY A 270 36.06 -0.21 4.88
C GLY A 270 35.37 -0.39 3.55
N THR A 271 34.09 -0.73 3.56
CA THR A 271 33.26 -0.74 2.35
C THR A 271 32.04 0.13 2.57
N SER A 272 31.62 0.89 1.56
CA SER A 272 30.39 1.68 1.61
C SER A 272 29.82 1.91 0.22
N ALA A 273 28.49 1.93 0.12
CA ALA A 273 27.80 2.39 -1.08
C ALA A 273 28.04 3.88 -1.36
N THR A 274 27.90 4.73 -0.33
CA THR A 274 27.98 6.19 -0.44
C THR A 274 28.42 6.79 0.90
N MET A 275 29.37 7.74 0.89
CA MET A 275 29.81 8.43 2.12
C MET A 275 29.75 9.95 2.02
N THR A 276 29.93 10.51 0.84
CA THR A 276 29.72 11.93 0.55
C THR A 276 29.36 12.10 -0.92
N THR A 277 28.46 13.03 -1.21
CA THR A 277 28.05 13.45 -2.57
C THR A 277 28.45 14.90 -2.86
N GLU A 278 29.02 15.60 -1.86
CA GLU A 278 29.37 17.01 -1.92
C GLU A 278 30.85 17.21 -2.26
N GLY A 279 31.13 18.21 -3.10
CA GLY A 279 32.48 18.56 -3.55
C GLY A 279 32.96 17.77 -4.77
N ASP A 280 34.15 18.14 -5.26
CA ASP A 280 34.83 17.42 -6.34
C ASP A 280 35.38 16.06 -5.85
N PRO A 281 35.73 15.13 -6.74
CA PRO A 281 36.16 13.77 -6.38
C PRO A 281 37.41 13.73 -5.51
N VAL A 282 38.32 14.69 -5.68
CA VAL A 282 39.55 14.78 -4.89
C VAL A 282 39.18 15.09 -3.44
N ARG A 283 38.31 16.09 -3.25
CA ARG A 283 37.76 16.44 -1.95
C ARG A 283 36.93 15.30 -1.36
N GLN A 284 36.12 14.61 -2.16
CA GLN A 284 35.34 13.45 -1.70
C GLN A 284 36.25 12.34 -1.17
N ARG A 285 37.33 11.99 -1.89
CA ARG A 285 38.33 11.02 -1.42
C ARG A 285 39.03 11.48 -0.16
N ALA A 286 39.41 12.76 -0.07
CA ALA A 286 40.04 13.32 1.12
C ALA A 286 39.12 13.24 2.36
N VAL A 287 37.84 13.58 2.22
CA VAL A 287 36.85 13.50 3.31
C VAL A 287 36.65 12.05 3.75
N VAL A 288 36.51 11.11 2.80
CA VAL A 288 36.38 9.67 3.13
C VAL A 288 37.62 9.15 3.85
N ALA A 289 38.81 9.53 3.38
CA ALA A 289 40.08 9.16 4.01
C ALA A 289 40.19 9.68 5.44
N GLU A 290 39.75 10.92 5.69
CA GLU A 290 39.72 11.52 7.02
C GLU A 290 38.77 10.77 7.97
N VAL A 291 37.53 10.49 7.52
CA VAL A 291 36.54 9.74 8.32
C VAL A 291 37.04 8.34 8.63
N ALA A 292 37.59 7.65 7.62
CA ALA A 292 38.16 6.31 7.79
C ALA A 292 39.34 6.31 8.75
N THR A 293 40.23 7.31 8.65
CA THR A 293 41.37 7.49 9.55
C THR A 293 40.92 7.63 11.00
N ARG A 294 39.90 8.47 11.24
CA ARG A 294 39.33 8.66 12.57
C ARG A 294 38.67 7.39 13.10
N LEU A 295 37.87 6.71 12.27
CA LEU A 295 37.16 5.50 12.67
C LEU A 295 38.13 4.35 12.97
N PHE A 296 39.07 4.07 12.07
CA PHE A 296 40.04 2.98 12.22
C PHE A 296 41.13 3.28 13.25
N GLY A 297 41.35 4.54 13.59
CA GLY A 297 42.43 4.94 14.49
C GLY A 297 43.82 4.74 13.89
N GLN A 298 43.94 4.78 12.56
CA GLN A 298 45.19 4.70 11.81
C GLN A 298 45.06 5.38 10.45
N PRO A 299 46.16 5.91 9.86
CA PRO A 299 46.10 6.67 8.62
C PRO A 299 45.54 5.87 7.43
N VAL A 300 44.58 6.47 6.72
CA VAL A 300 44.15 6.10 5.37
C VAL A 300 44.38 7.33 4.50
N VAL A 301 45.17 7.20 3.44
CA VAL A 301 45.46 8.31 2.51
C VAL A 301 44.42 8.36 1.37
N PRO A 302 44.16 9.53 0.75
CA PRO A 302 43.15 9.68 -0.30
C PRO A 302 43.32 8.73 -1.49
N GLU A 303 44.55 8.31 -1.79
CA GLU A 303 44.88 7.36 -2.86
C GLU A 303 44.38 5.94 -2.56
N HIS A 304 44.18 5.62 -1.28
CA HIS A 304 43.61 4.34 -0.81
C HIS A 304 42.09 4.42 -0.60
N VAL A 305 41.45 5.50 -1.08
CA VAL A 305 40.00 5.55 -1.24
C VAL A 305 39.66 5.12 -2.67
N ILE A 306 39.25 3.87 -2.78
CA ILE A 306 39.03 3.18 -4.05
C ILE A 306 37.58 3.40 -4.47
N GLY A 307 37.39 4.19 -5.52
CA GLY A 307 36.08 4.42 -6.14
C GLY A 307 35.78 3.41 -7.24
N GLU A 308 34.56 3.46 -7.77
CA GLU A 308 34.22 2.66 -8.95
C GLU A 308 34.92 3.19 -10.21
N SER A 309 35.17 2.28 -11.14
CA SER A 309 35.68 2.57 -12.49
C SER A 309 34.66 2.06 -13.49
N LEU A 310 34.06 2.98 -14.25
CA LEU A 310 32.95 2.69 -15.14
C LEU A 310 33.42 2.65 -16.60
N ARG A 311 32.70 1.88 -17.41
CA ARG A 311 32.81 1.84 -18.87
C ARG A 311 31.43 1.89 -19.50
N ARG A 312 31.38 2.28 -20.76
CA ARG A 312 30.17 2.15 -21.59
C ARG A 312 29.96 0.70 -22.01
N ALA A 313 28.70 0.32 -22.14
CA ALA A 313 28.26 -0.88 -22.84
C ALA A 313 28.35 -0.68 -24.36
N THR A 314 28.09 0.55 -24.82
CA THR A 314 28.05 0.92 -26.23
C THR A 314 29.40 1.42 -26.74
N THR A 315 29.62 1.28 -28.04
CA THR A 315 30.83 1.67 -28.76
C THR A 315 30.46 2.63 -29.90
N GLY A 316 30.96 3.87 -29.84
CA GLY A 316 30.80 4.87 -30.89
C GLY A 316 30.18 6.18 -30.41
N GLY A 317 30.40 7.28 -31.11
CA GLY A 317 29.60 8.49 -31.06
C GLY A 317 29.05 8.74 -32.45
N ALA A 318 27.84 9.30 -32.56
CA ALA A 318 27.17 9.46 -33.85
C ALA A 318 26.84 10.93 -34.12
N GLY A 319 26.90 11.32 -35.40
CA GLY A 319 26.37 12.60 -35.86
C GLY A 319 24.84 12.64 -35.83
N GLU A 320 24.27 13.85 -35.79
CA GLU A 320 22.83 14.09 -35.62
C GLU A 320 21.95 13.35 -36.65
N ASP A 321 22.36 13.32 -37.93
CA ASP A 321 21.63 12.63 -39.00
C ASP A 321 21.48 11.12 -38.77
N MET A 322 22.50 10.48 -38.19
CA MET A 322 22.46 9.06 -37.87
C MET A 322 21.53 8.76 -36.69
N LEU A 323 21.34 9.70 -35.75
CA LEU A 323 20.39 9.53 -34.66
C LEU A 323 18.94 9.60 -35.18
N ALA A 324 18.62 10.57 -36.03
CA ALA A 324 17.27 10.75 -36.57
C ALA A 324 16.78 9.49 -37.32
N GLU A 325 17.63 8.89 -38.16
CA GLU A 325 17.31 7.64 -38.85
C GLU A 325 17.03 6.49 -37.87
N GLN A 326 17.85 6.36 -36.82
CA GLN A 326 17.65 5.31 -35.81
C GLN A 326 16.37 5.51 -35.01
N VAL A 327 16.00 6.74 -34.66
CA VAL A 327 14.72 7.05 -34.00
C VAL A 327 13.55 6.54 -34.84
N ARG A 328 13.52 6.88 -36.14
CA ARG A 328 12.48 6.40 -37.07
C ARG A 328 12.49 4.89 -37.24
N ARG A 329 13.67 4.24 -37.22
CA ARG A 329 13.80 2.78 -37.36
C ARG A 329 13.25 2.04 -36.13
N TRP A 330 13.63 2.49 -34.94
CA TRP A 330 13.18 1.89 -33.68
C TRP A 330 11.67 2.03 -33.49
N HIS A 331 11.12 3.20 -33.84
CA HIS A 331 9.67 3.42 -33.81
C HIS A 331 8.91 2.47 -34.75
N ARG A 332 9.45 2.15 -35.94
CA ARG A 332 8.79 1.30 -36.94
C ARG A 332 8.93 -0.20 -36.71
N THR A 333 10.09 -0.66 -36.25
CA THR A 333 10.44 -2.10 -36.31
C THR A 333 10.30 -2.83 -34.98
N GLY A 334 10.57 -2.17 -33.85
CA GLY A 334 10.51 -2.78 -32.51
C GLY A 334 11.34 -4.07 -32.34
N GLN A 335 12.22 -4.40 -33.27
CA GLN A 335 12.98 -5.66 -33.26
C GLN A 335 14.13 -5.59 -32.26
N ILE A 336 14.31 -6.67 -31.49
CA ILE A 336 15.45 -6.81 -30.58
C ILE A 336 16.70 -7.08 -31.43
N PRO A 337 17.70 -6.19 -31.43
CA PRO A 337 18.93 -6.38 -32.20
C PRO A 337 19.83 -7.43 -31.56
N SER A 338 20.79 -7.94 -32.34
CA SER A 338 21.92 -8.70 -31.78
C SER A 338 22.78 -7.84 -30.85
N LEU A 339 23.61 -8.47 -30.01
CA LEU A 339 24.50 -7.76 -29.09
C LEU A 339 25.42 -6.75 -29.81
N ASP A 340 26.02 -7.16 -30.93
CA ASP A 340 26.95 -6.32 -31.68
C ASP A 340 26.24 -5.14 -32.35
N GLU A 341 25.04 -5.38 -32.89
CA GLU A 341 24.19 -4.31 -33.44
C GLU A 341 23.77 -3.33 -32.36
N PHE A 342 23.39 -3.81 -31.17
CA PHE A 342 23.00 -2.97 -30.04
C PHE A 342 24.18 -2.10 -29.57
N ARG A 343 25.37 -2.70 -29.37
CA ARG A 343 26.56 -1.99 -28.89
C ARG A 343 26.98 -0.88 -29.85
N ARG A 344 26.82 -1.08 -31.15
CA ARG A 344 27.18 -0.09 -32.18
C ARG A 344 26.04 0.89 -32.50
N ASN A 345 24.86 0.74 -31.89
CA ASN A 345 23.71 1.56 -32.22
C ASN A 345 23.88 3.02 -31.70
N PRO A 346 23.82 4.03 -32.59
CA PRO A 346 23.86 5.45 -32.22
C PRO A 346 22.89 5.87 -31.11
N LEU A 347 21.63 5.42 -31.21
CA LEU A 347 20.60 5.77 -30.25
C LEU A 347 20.83 5.06 -28.91
N ALA A 348 21.29 3.80 -28.92
CA ALA A 348 21.68 3.11 -27.69
C ALA A 348 22.83 3.84 -26.97
N HIS A 349 23.81 4.35 -27.71
CA HIS A 349 24.90 5.15 -27.14
C HIS A 349 24.40 6.46 -26.53
N TRP A 350 23.50 7.15 -27.23
CA TRP A 350 22.89 8.37 -26.73
C TRP A 350 22.06 8.09 -25.46
N VAL A 351 21.23 7.05 -25.46
CA VAL A 351 20.44 6.62 -24.28
C VAL A 351 21.36 6.28 -23.10
N GLU A 352 22.46 5.57 -23.32
CA GLU A 352 23.43 5.29 -22.26
C GLU A 352 24.04 6.58 -21.65
N SER A 353 24.28 7.59 -22.49
CA SER A 353 24.80 8.90 -22.06
C SER A 353 23.75 9.73 -21.32
N ALA A 354 22.48 9.67 -21.75
CA ALA A 354 21.39 10.40 -21.15
C ALA A 354 21.05 9.87 -19.75
N PHE A 355 21.02 8.54 -19.58
CA PHE A 355 20.49 7.89 -18.37
C PHE A 355 21.53 7.20 -17.48
N GLY A 356 22.69 6.83 -18.01
CA GLY A 356 23.63 5.94 -17.32
C GLY A 356 24.88 6.63 -16.81
N VAL A 357 25.69 7.16 -17.73
CA VAL A 357 27.02 7.71 -17.42
C VAL A 357 27.27 9.07 -18.05
N GLU A 358 28.04 9.90 -17.36
CA GLU A 358 28.53 11.17 -17.88
C GLU A 358 30.04 11.32 -17.62
N PRO A 359 30.78 11.99 -18.52
CA PRO A 359 32.19 12.28 -18.29
C PRO A 359 32.33 13.34 -17.18
N GLU A 360 33.21 13.06 -16.24
CA GLU A 360 33.56 13.99 -15.18
C GLU A 360 34.36 15.19 -15.72
N LYS A 361 33.98 16.39 -15.27
CA LYS A 361 34.69 17.63 -15.64
C LYS A 361 36.13 17.58 -15.14
N GLY A 362 37.09 17.76 -16.05
CA GLY A 362 38.52 17.78 -15.76
C GLY A 362 39.22 16.43 -16.01
N SER A 363 38.75 15.34 -15.40
CA SER A 363 39.40 14.02 -15.53
C SER A 363 38.97 13.23 -16.78
N GLY A 364 37.78 13.53 -17.32
CA GLY A 364 37.17 12.75 -18.41
C GLY A 364 36.72 11.34 -18.00
N ARG A 365 36.89 10.97 -16.72
CA ARG A 365 36.48 9.66 -16.20
C ARG A 365 34.97 9.54 -16.21
N LEU A 366 34.45 8.38 -16.61
CA LEU A 366 33.01 8.13 -16.56
C LEU A 366 32.55 7.99 -15.10
N VAL A 367 31.52 8.76 -14.75
CA VAL A 367 30.81 8.68 -13.48
C VAL A 367 29.33 8.40 -13.74
N ARG A 368 28.61 7.91 -12.73
CA ARG A 368 27.15 7.77 -12.79
C ARG A 368 26.51 9.12 -13.11
N LYS A 369 25.44 9.09 -13.91
CA LYS A 369 24.60 10.26 -14.16
C LYS A 369 24.10 10.83 -12.82
N ARG A 370 24.46 12.07 -12.49
CA ARG A 370 24.14 12.67 -11.18
C ARG A 370 22.66 12.96 -10.99
N ILE A 371 22.00 13.43 -12.05
CA ILE A 371 20.56 13.72 -12.08
C ILE A 371 19.96 12.87 -13.20
N PRO A 372 19.36 11.71 -12.88
CA PRO A 372 18.69 10.89 -13.87
C PRO A 372 17.52 11.69 -14.47
N PRO A 373 17.33 11.73 -15.79
CA PRO A 373 16.17 12.37 -16.40
C PRO A 373 14.95 11.45 -16.39
N THR A 374 13.79 12.03 -16.69
CA THR A 374 12.58 11.28 -17.07
C THR A 374 12.64 10.99 -18.58
N VAL A 375 11.90 9.99 -19.05
CA VAL A 375 11.83 9.71 -20.50
C VAL A 375 11.26 10.90 -21.29
N PRO A 376 10.17 11.58 -20.87
CA PRO A 376 9.67 12.75 -21.61
C PRO A 376 10.70 13.86 -21.75
N ASN A 377 11.42 14.22 -20.68
CA ASN A 377 12.44 15.27 -20.76
C ASN A 377 13.58 14.88 -21.70
N ALA A 378 14.03 13.62 -21.66
CA ALA A 378 15.05 13.12 -22.58
C ALA A 378 14.52 13.05 -24.03
N ALA A 379 13.23 12.78 -24.23
CA ALA A 379 12.61 12.78 -25.54
C ALA A 379 12.55 14.19 -26.15
N ASP A 380 12.31 15.22 -25.34
CA ASP A 380 12.39 16.62 -25.78
C ASP A 380 13.81 17.00 -26.21
N ASP A 381 14.83 16.62 -25.42
CA ASP A 381 16.23 16.84 -25.77
C ASP A 381 16.58 16.12 -27.09
N LEU A 382 16.11 14.87 -27.27
CA LEU A 382 16.35 14.09 -28.48
C LEU A 382 15.61 14.66 -29.70
N ALA A 383 14.39 15.17 -29.52
CA ALA A 383 13.60 15.83 -30.56
C ALA A 383 14.29 17.11 -31.05
N GLN A 384 14.83 17.92 -30.14
CA GLN A 384 15.62 19.11 -30.50
C GLN A 384 16.87 18.75 -31.30
N LEU A 385 17.54 17.63 -30.98
CA LEU A 385 18.74 17.17 -31.66
C LEU A 385 18.46 16.52 -33.03
N THR A 386 17.30 15.89 -33.21
CA THR A 386 17.01 15.06 -34.40
C THR A 386 15.96 15.67 -35.34
N GLY A 387 15.19 16.64 -34.88
CA GLY A 387 14.04 17.19 -35.61
C GLY A 387 12.80 16.27 -35.66
N GLU A 388 12.84 15.11 -34.99
CA GLU A 388 11.71 14.17 -34.91
C GLU A 388 10.69 14.61 -33.83
N PRO A 389 9.40 14.22 -33.96
CA PRO A 389 8.40 14.51 -32.93
C PRO A 389 8.74 13.88 -31.57
N THR A 390 8.47 14.60 -30.47
CA THR A 390 8.72 14.13 -29.10
C THR A 390 8.12 12.75 -28.82
N GLU A 391 6.91 12.45 -29.31
CA GLU A 391 6.27 11.15 -29.08
C GLU A 391 7.04 10.00 -29.75
N VAL A 392 7.61 10.23 -30.93
CA VAL A 392 8.43 9.25 -31.67
C VAL A 392 9.75 9.01 -30.93
N CYS A 393 10.40 10.10 -30.47
CA CYS A 393 11.60 10.04 -29.64
C CYS A 393 11.35 9.26 -28.34
N GLN A 394 10.23 9.52 -27.66
CA GLN A 394 9.86 8.83 -26.42
C GLN A 394 9.72 7.32 -26.63
N ALA A 395 8.97 6.91 -27.66
CA ALA A 395 8.80 5.50 -28.01
C ALA A 395 10.14 4.82 -28.36
N ALA A 396 11.01 5.52 -29.10
CA ALA A 396 12.33 5.00 -29.46
C ALA A 396 13.24 4.81 -28.23
N ILE A 397 13.25 5.76 -27.28
CA ILE A 397 14.00 5.65 -26.02
C ILE A 397 13.50 4.45 -25.20
N GLN A 398 12.18 4.30 -25.05
CA GLN A 398 11.58 3.16 -24.33
C GLN A 398 11.96 1.83 -24.99
N GLY A 399 11.88 1.75 -26.32
CA GLY A 399 12.26 0.56 -27.08
C GLY A 399 13.73 0.18 -26.90
N VAL A 400 14.65 1.15 -26.92
CA VAL A 400 16.08 0.91 -26.68
C VAL A 400 16.36 0.43 -25.26
N LEU A 401 15.73 1.04 -24.25
CA LEU A 401 15.87 0.61 -22.86
C LEU A 401 15.39 -0.84 -22.67
N GLN A 402 14.21 -1.16 -23.22
CA GLN A 402 13.64 -2.50 -23.17
C GLN A 402 14.50 -3.54 -23.90
N ALA A 403 14.98 -3.21 -25.11
CA ALA A 403 15.84 -4.09 -25.87
C ALA A 403 17.17 -4.34 -25.15
N GLY A 404 17.80 -3.29 -24.59
CA GLY A 404 19.02 -3.43 -23.80
C GLY A 404 18.84 -4.30 -22.55
N ALA A 405 17.63 -4.33 -21.97
CA ALA A 405 17.29 -5.22 -20.85
C ALA A 405 17.04 -6.69 -21.27
N GLN A 406 16.86 -6.95 -22.56
CA GLN A 406 16.62 -8.29 -23.11
C GLN A 406 17.87 -8.88 -23.78
N VAL A 407 18.73 -8.03 -24.35
CA VAL A 407 20.01 -8.45 -24.92
C VAL A 407 20.96 -8.85 -23.79
N ILE A 408 21.34 -10.12 -23.75
CA ILE A 408 22.29 -10.68 -22.76
C ILE A 408 23.70 -10.64 -23.33
N ASP A 409 24.64 -10.12 -22.55
CA ASP A 409 26.07 -10.21 -22.85
C ASP A 409 26.59 -11.61 -22.46
N PRO A 410 27.00 -12.46 -23.43
CA PRO A 410 27.44 -13.82 -23.16
C PRO A 410 28.71 -13.90 -22.31
N GLU A 411 29.53 -12.83 -22.28
CA GLU A 411 30.73 -12.79 -21.44
C GLU A 411 30.40 -12.62 -19.96
N THR A 412 29.30 -11.92 -19.64
CA THR A 412 28.93 -11.60 -18.26
C THR A 412 27.68 -12.34 -17.78
N GLY A 413 26.89 -12.91 -18.70
CA GLY A 413 25.58 -13.51 -18.41
C GLY A 413 24.52 -12.51 -17.97
N ARG A 414 24.72 -11.21 -18.18
CA ARG A 414 23.83 -10.14 -17.70
C ARG A 414 23.25 -9.33 -18.86
N PRO A 415 22.08 -8.69 -18.68
CA PRO A 415 21.56 -7.71 -19.63
C PRO A 415 22.56 -6.58 -19.88
N VAL A 416 22.64 -6.12 -21.13
CA VAL A 416 23.51 -5.01 -21.53
C VAL A 416 23.11 -3.73 -20.79
N PHE A 417 21.80 -3.46 -20.70
CA PHE A 417 21.21 -2.38 -19.91
C PHE A 417 20.37 -2.94 -18.78
N ALA A 418 20.73 -2.61 -17.54
CA ALA A 418 19.90 -2.85 -16.38
C ALA A 418 19.37 -1.51 -15.88
N PHE A 419 18.12 -1.18 -16.19
CA PHE A 419 17.49 0.08 -15.78
C PHE A 419 16.38 -0.12 -14.75
N ARG A 420 16.05 0.96 -14.03
CA ARG A 420 14.97 1.01 -13.04
C ARG A 420 14.10 2.23 -13.28
N LEU A 421 12.79 2.07 -13.09
CA LEU A 421 11.84 3.18 -13.05
C LEU A 421 11.57 3.55 -11.59
N HIS A 422 11.78 4.83 -11.27
CA HIS A 422 11.47 5.39 -9.95
C HIS A 422 10.17 6.17 -10.03
N GLN A 423 9.05 5.50 -9.77
CA GLN A 423 7.73 6.10 -9.77
C GLN A 423 7.40 6.67 -8.38
N PHE A 424 7.13 7.98 -8.34
CA PHE A 424 6.61 8.64 -7.15
C PHE A 424 5.09 8.75 -7.26
N LEU A 425 4.38 8.35 -6.22
CA LEU A 425 2.93 8.47 -6.11
C LEU A 425 2.61 9.37 -4.93
N SER A 426 1.77 10.36 -5.16
CA SER A 426 1.27 11.26 -4.13
C SER A 426 -0.24 11.16 -4.07
N LYS A 427 -0.78 11.21 -2.85
CA LYS A 427 -2.21 11.35 -2.59
C LYS A 427 -2.81 12.64 -3.18
N GLY A 428 -1.98 13.55 -3.69
CA GLY A 428 -2.40 14.89 -4.08
C GLY A 428 -2.63 15.81 -2.89
N ASP A 429 -2.83 17.08 -3.19
CA ASP A 429 -3.20 18.08 -2.20
C ASP A 429 -4.71 18.30 -2.22
N ASN A 430 -5.25 18.98 -1.20
CA ASN A 430 -6.66 19.37 -1.27
C ASN A 430 -6.88 20.49 -2.31
N VAL A 431 -8.14 20.77 -2.64
CA VAL A 431 -8.50 21.98 -3.40
C VAL A 431 -8.73 23.10 -2.40
N TYR A 432 -8.15 24.26 -2.68
CA TYR A 432 -8.25 25.48 -1.89
C TYR A 432 -8.92 26.57 -2.71
N VAL A 433 -9.76 27.36 -2.05
CA VAL A 433 -10.43 28.51 -2.65
C VAL A 433 -10.38 29.72 -1.74
N THR A 434 -10.53 30.92 -2.32
CA THR A 434 -10.79 32.14 -1.56
C THR A 434 -12.26 32.21 -1.10
N ILE A 435 -12.52 32.99 -0.05
CA ILE A 435 -13.89 33.30 0.43
C ILE A 435 -14.47 34.41 -0.47
N GLU A 436 -14.81 34.03 -1.70
CA GLU A 436 -15.41 34.88 -2.73
C GLU A 436 -16.55 34.11 -3.41
N SER A 437 -17.35 34.80 -4.23
CA SER A 437 -18.42 34.17 -5.01
C SER A 437 -17.87 33.01 -5.86
N PRO A 438 -18.58 31.85 -5.93
CA PRO A 438 -18.22 30.74 -6.80
C PRO A 438 -17.89 31.12 -8.24
N ALA A 439 -18.54 32.15 -8.80
CA ALA A 439 -18.26 32.64 -10.15
C ALA A 439 -16.87 33.31 -10.32
N SER A 440 -16.32 33.93 -9.26
CA SER A 440 -15.09 34.75 -9.34
C SER A 440 -13.93 34.25 -8.48
N ARG A 441 -14.17 33.38 -7.50
CA ARG A 441 -13.15 32.90 -6.54
C ARG A 441 -11.91 32.31 -7.21
N HIS A 442 -10.77 32.51 -6.57
CA HIS A 442 -9.51 31.84 -6.92
C HIS A 442 -9.58 30.36 -6.54
N ILE A 443 -9.04 29.47 -7.38
CA ILE A 443 -9.04 28.02 -7.16
C ILE A 443 -7.63 27.48 -7.38
N THR A 444 -7.06 26.83 -6.36
CA THR A 444 -5.74 26.22 -6.43
C THR A 444 -5.71 24.86 -5.76
N SER A 445 -4.76 24.01 -6.13
CA SER A 445 -4.47 22.75 -5.42
C SER A 445 -3.02 22.74 -4.91
N ARG A 446 -2.43 23.92 -4.72
CA ARG A 446 -1.16 24.10 -4.01
C ARG A 446 -1.48 24.80 -2.72
N TYR A 447 -1.21 24.14 -1.60
CA TYR A 447 -1.37 24.77 -0.31
C TYR A 447 -0.52 26.04 -0.19
N GLN A 448 -1.19 27.15 0.10
CA GLN A 448 -0.64 28.42 0.52
C GLN A 448 -1.58 29.01 1.57
N THR A 449 -1.09 29.89 2.44
CA THR A 449 -1.96 30.56 3.43
C THR A 449 -2.84 31.63 2.81
N VAL A 450 -2.38 32.24 1.72
CA VAL A 450 -3.05 33.36 1.02
C VAL A 450 -3.00 33.14 -0.48
N SER A 451 -3.97 33.68 -1.21
CA SER A 451 -4.01 33.64 -2.67
C SER A 451 -2.84 34.44 -3.27
N PRO A 452 -2.23 33.98 -4.37
CA PRO A 452 -1.31 34.78 -5.17
C PRO A 452 -1.89 36.12 -5.62
N ASP A 453 -3.22 36.22 -5.72
CA ASP A 453 -3.95 37.43 -6.10
C ASP A 453 -4.18 38.42 -4.93
N SER A 454 -3.53 38.17 -3.77
CA SER A 454 -3.59 39.08 -2.62
C SER A 454 -2.75 40.34 -2.89
N SER A 455 -3.24 41.50 -2.46
CA SER A 455 -2.49 42.76 -2.50
C SER A 455 -1.94 43.12 -1.11
N GLU A 456 -1.10 44.15 -1.01
CA GLU A 456 -0.62 44.66 0.28
C GLU A 456 -1.76 45.11 1.21
N THR A 457 -2.89 45.52 0.63
CA THR A 457 -4.07 46.04 1.36
C THR A 457 -5.19 45.02 1.50
N GLU A 458 -5.20 43.94 0.72
CA GLU A 458 -6.26 42.93 0.69
C GLU A 458 -5.67 41.52 0.75
N ARG A 459 -5.63 40.96 1.97
CA ARG A 459 -5.14 39.61 2.22
C ARG A 459 -6.24 38.58 1.99
N LYS A 460 -6.18 37.84 0.88
CA LYS A 460 -7.19 36.82 0.54
C LYS A 460 -6.77 35.46 1.07
N ILE A 461 -7.47 34.92 2.08
CA ILE A 461 -7.13 33.62 2.66
C ILE A 461 -7.55 32.45 1.75
N LEU A 462 -6.76 31.38 1.76
CA LEU A 462 -7.08 30.15 1.04
C LEU A 462 -7.63 29.10 2.00
N VAL A 463 -8.82 28.58 1.67
CA VAL A 463 -9.56 27.65 2.52
C VAL A 463 -9.71 26.30 1.82
N PRO A 464 -9.40 25.18 2.49
CA PRO A 464 -9.57 23.85 1.91
C PRO A 464 -11.05 23.50 1.71
N LEU A 465 -11.36 22.79 0.63
CA LEU A 465 -12.69 22.31 0.32
C LEU A 465 -12.98 20.92 0.89
N ALA A 466 -14.26 20.67 1.17
CA ALA A 466 -14.85 19.38 1.41
C ALA A 466 -16.12 19.26 0.56
N PHE A 467 -16.41 18.09 -0.01
CA PHE A 467 -17.50 17.89 -0.97
C PHE A 467 -18.55 16.96 -0.41
N CYS A 468 -19.83 17.30 -0.58
CA CYS A 468 -20.93 16.38 -0.31
C CYS A 468 -20.75 15.11 -1.15
N ARG A 469 -20.71 13.94 -0.49
CA ARG A 469 -20.51 12.66 -1.20
C ARG A 469 -21.65 12.28 -2.14
N GLU A 470 -22.84 12.81 -1.88
CA GLU A 470 -24.04 12.53 -2.68
C GLU A 470 -24.14 13.44 -3.92
N CYS A 471 -24.10 14.77 -3.72
CA CYS A 471 -24.36 15.74 -4.81
C CYS A 471 -23.13 16.52 -5.30
N GLY A 472 -21.95 16.30 -4.71
CA GLY A 472 -20.72 16.99 -5.09
C GLY A 472 -20.60 18.44 -4.62
N GLN A 473 -21.59 18.96 -3.88
CA GLN A 473 -21.56 20.34 -3.38
C GLN A 473 -20.35 20.60 -2.50
N GLU A 474 -19.58 21.62 -2.83
CA GLU A 474 -18.42 22.06 -2.08
C GLU A 474 -18.79 22.89 -0.83
N TYR A 475 -17.97 22.74 0.21
CA TYR A 475 -18.04 23.39 1.50
C TYR A 475 -16.63 23.84 1.89
N LEU A 476 -16.49 25.08 2.34
CA LEU A 476 -15.22 25.65 2.78
C LEU A 476 -14.96 25.23 4.23
N SER A 477 -13.92 24.42 4.46
CA SER A 477 -13.57 23.87 5.77
C SER A 477 -12.83 24.92 6.62
N VAL A 478 -13.52 25.48 7.61
CA VAL A 478 -13.00 26.57 8.45
C VAL A 478 -13.17 26.29 9.95
N ARG A 479 -12.51 27.10 10.76
CA ARG A 479 -12.71 27.23 12.21
C ARG A 479 -13.18 28.65 12.50
N ARG A 480 -14.22 28.82 13.31
CA ARG A 480 -14.67 30.14 13.77
C ARG A 480 -13.84 30.54 14.99
N SER A 481 -13.24 31.72 14.97
CA SER A 481 -12.45 32.33 16.04
C SER A 481 -13.02 33.72 16.37
N VAL A 482 -12.45 34.39 17.39
CA VAL A 482 -12.88 35.75 17.78
C VAL A 482 -12.68 36.76 16.65
N ASN A 483 -11.74 36.50 15.73
CA ASN A 483 -11.39 37.40 14.63
C ASN A 483 -12.06 36.99 13.29
N GLY A 484 -13.00 36.04 13.30
CA GLY A 484 -13.70 35.55 12.11
C GLY A 484 -13.38 34.08 11.79
N PHE A 485 -13.28 33.74 10.51
CA PHE A 485 -13.09 32.39 10.00
C PHE A 485 -11.66 32.16 9.50
N GLU A 486 -11.05 31.08 9.98
CA GLU A 486 -9.71 30.65 9.56
C GLU A 486 -9.76 29.29 8.86
N ALA A 487 -8.86 29.06 7.91
CA ALA A 487 -8.74 27.77 7.23
C ALA A 487 -8.43 26.64 8.24
N ARG A 488 -9.19 25.54 8.18
CA ARG A 488 -9.03 24.38 9.08
C ARG A 488 -8.24 23.27 8.39
N GLN A 489 -7.18 22.78 9.03
CA GLN A 489 -6.42 21.62 8.54
C GLN A 489 -6.96 20.29 9.09
N ASP A 490 -6.65 19.19 8.40
CA ASP A 490 -7.13 17.83 8.76
C ASP A 490 -6.60 17.33 10.12
N SER A 491 -5.50 17.89 10.63
CA SER A 491 -4.92 17.59 11.95
C SER A 491 -5.66 18.24 13.11
N ASP A 492 -6.54 19.21 12.85
CA ASP A 492 -7.10 20.07 13.90
C ASP A 492 -8.28 19.39 14.60
N THR A 493 -8.04 18.98 15.85
CA THR A 493 -9.06 18.43 16.77
C THR A 493 -9.54 19.53 17.72
N GLY A 494 -10.51 20.34 17.30
CA GLY A 494 -11.15 21.37 18.13
C GLY A 494 -12.67 21.40 17.95
N GLU A 495 -13.39 21.87 18.98
CA GLU A 495 -14.86 21.97 19.00
C GLU A 495 -15.40 23.10 18.10
N ASP A 496 -14.57 24.08 17.73
CA ASP A 496 -14.97 25.27 16.94
C ASP A 496 -14.92 25.08 15.41
N GLY A 497 -14.81 23.84 14.95
CA GLY A 497 -14.67 23.51 13.53
C GLY A 497 -16.01 23.40 12.80
N GLY A 498 -16.05 23.80 11.53
CA GLY A 498 -17.24 23.71 10.71
C GLY A 498 -16.99 24.04 9.25
N TYR A 499 -18.04 24.48 8.56
CA TYR A 499 -18.06 24.70 7.12
C TYR A 499 -18.81 25.96 6.75
N LEU A 500 -18.30 26.69 5.75
CA LEU A 500 -19.06 27.73 5.05
C LEU A 500 -19.63 27.16 3.75
N TYR A 501 -20.93 27.40 3.53
CA TYR A 501 -21.63 27.13 2.29
C TYR A 501 -21.82 28.43 1.51
N LEU A 502 -21.31 28.46 0.27
CA LEU A 502 -21.47 29.55 -0.67
C LEU A 502 -22.00 28.99 -1.99
N SER A 503 -23.05 29.59 -2.53
CA SER A 503 -23.67 29.19 -3.79
C SER A 503 -24.35 30.41 -4.42
N ASP A 504 -24.00 30.72 -5.66
CA ASP A 504 -24.61 31.82 -6.42
C ASP A 504 -26.00 31.43 -6.96
N ASP A 505 -26.20 30.16 -7.29
CA ASP A 505 -27.42 29.62 -7.92
C ASP A 505 -28.46 29.11 -6.92
N GLN A 506 -28.03 28.76 -5.70
CA GLN A 506 -28.91 28.25 -4.65
C GLN A 506 -28.44 28.73 -3.26
N PRO A 507 -28.36 30.05 -3.00
CA PRO A 507 -27.93 30.61 -1.73
C PRO A 507 -28.81 30.09 -0.58
N TRP A 508 -28.25 30.09 0.64
CA TRP A 508 -29.04 29.76 1.82
C TRP A 508 -29.96 30.94 2.16
N PRO A 509 -31.25 30.73 2.45
CA PRO A 509 -32.17 31.83 2.74
C PRO A 509 -31.76 32.66 3.96
N GLU A 510 -32.05 33.95 3.91
CA GLU A 510 -31.70 34.92 4.98
C GLU A 510 -32.47 34.70 6.27
N SER A 511 -33.66 34.07 6.19
CA SER A 511 -34.51 33.78 7.33
C SER A 511 -34.94 32.31 7.36
N LEU A 512 -35.19 31.82 8.58
CA LEU A 512 -35.62 30.45 8.80
C LEU A 512 -37.03 30.20 8.23
N GLU A 513 -37.88 31.22 8.24
CA GLU A 513 -39.23 31.16 7.66
C GLU A 513 -39.16 30.89 6.16
N ILE A 514 -38.30 31.60 5.44
CA ILE A 514 -38.09 31.38 3.99
C ILE A 514 -37.48 29.99 3.76
N ALA A 515 -36.49 29.58 4.57
CA ALA A 515 -35.92 28.24 4.46
C ALA A 515 -36.94 27.12 4.66
N VAL A 516 -37.96 27.33 5.49
CA VAL A 516 -39.06 26.38 5.68
C VAL A 516 -40.05 26.43 4.51
N GLN A 517 -40.45 27.62 4.06
CA GLN A 517 -41.37 27.80 2.93
C GLN A 517 -40.81 27.23 1.62
N ASP A 518 -39.53 27.47 1.35
CA ASP A 518 -38.80 26.96 0.18
C ASP A 518 -38.42 25.47 0.31
N GLY A 519 -38.78 24.83 1.43
CA GLY A 519 -38.48 23.42 1.70
C GLY A 519 -36.98 23.12 1.73
N ARG A 520 -36.14 24.05 2.19
CA ARG A 520 -34.68 23.92 2.25
C ARG A 520 -34.19 23.00 3.37
N LEU A 521 -35.00 22.81 4.40
CA LEU A 521 -34.70 21.86 5.48
C LEU A 521 -35.06 20.43 5.05
N PRO A 522 -34.29 19.41 5.46
CA PRO A 522 -34.72 18.02 5.32
C PRO A 522 -36.05 17.82 6.07
N TYR A 523 -36.98 17.03 5.54
CA TYR A 523 -38.28 16.83 6.20
C TYR A 523 -38.13 16.34 7.65
N SER A 524 -37.11 15.54 7.96
CA SER A 524 -36.88 15.03 9.31
C SER A 524 -36.46 16.09 10.34
N TRP A 525 -36.20 17.31 9.87
CA TRP A 525 -35.89 18.52 10.62
C TRP A 525 -37.09 19.44 10.79
N THR A 526 -38.23 19.09 10.20
CA THR A 526 -39.47 19.85 10.30
C THR A 526 -40.58 19.02 10.93
N VAL A 527 -41.58 19.69 11.50
CA VAL A 527 -42.75 19.12 12.17
C VAL A 527 -43.98 19.86 11.62
N LEU A 528 -45.05 19.12 11.33
CA LEU A 528 -46.34 19.72 11.01
C LEU A 528 -47.06 20.09 12.32
N THR A 529 -47.47 21.34 12.48
CA THR A 529 -48.29 21.79 13.60
C THR A 529 -49.77 21.49 13.34
N GLY A 530 -50.60 21.52 14.39
CA GLY A 530 -52.03 21.12 14.31
C GLY A 530 -52.90 21.98 13.40
N ASP A 531 -52.41 23.15 13.00
CA ASP A 531 -52.98 24.09 12.02
C ASP A 531 -52.44 23.86 10.59
N GLY A 532 -51.63 22.83 10.37
CA GLY A 532 -51.08 22.46 9.06
C GLY A 532 -49.80 23.21 8.66
N ALA A 533 -49.28 24.10 9.51
CA ALA A 533 -48.02 24.79 9.23
C ALA A 533 -46.81 23.86 9.45
N THR A 534 -45.77 24.01 8.62
CA THR A 534 -44.50 23.29 8.81
C THR A 534 -43.57 24.17 9.65
N VAL A 535 -43.00 23.63 10.73
CA VAL A 535 -42.05 24.35 11.60
C VAL A 535 -40.79 23.51 11.86
N PRO A 536 -39.62 24.12 12.13
CA PRO A 536 -38.41 23.37 12.48
C PRO A 536 -38.56 22.62 13.81
N ALA A 537 -37.99 21.42 13.90
CA ALA A 537 -37.97 20.63 15.11
C ALA A 537 -37.10 21.28 16.20
N GLN A 538 -37.65 21.44 17.40
CA GLN A 538 -37.03 22.20 18.50
C GLN A 538 -35.64 21.66 18.91
N ASP A 539 -35.44 20.34 18.86
CA ASP A 539 -34.15 19.69 19.18
C ASP A 539 -33.08 19.89 18.10
N LYS A 540 -33.47 20.41 16.92
CA LYS A 540 -32.59 20.65 15.76
C LYS A 540 -32.16 22.09 15.59
N LEU A 541 -32.83 23.04 16.26
CA LEU A 541 -32.59 24.48 16.11
C LEU A 541 -31.12 24.86 16.27
N LYS A 542 -30.41 24.28 17.25
CA LYS A 542 -28.98 24.54 17.52
C LYS A 542 -28.01 24.12 16.41
N HIS A 543 -28.48 23.38 15.41
CA HIS A 543 -27.69 22.86 14.30
C HIS A 543 -28.12 23.47 12.95
N LEU A 544 -29.05 24.43 12.98
CA LEU A 544 -29.44 25.15 11.77
C LEU A 544 -28.28 26.00 11.26
N PRO A 545 -28.15 26.17 9.93
CA PRO A 545 -27.14 27.05 9.39
C PRO A 545 -27.37 28.50 9.80
N GLU A 546 -26.29 29.19 10.16
CA GLU A 546 -26.29 30.61 10.51
C GLU A 546 -25.85 31.42 9.29
N VAL A 547 -26.63 32.43 8.89
CA VAL A 547 -26.25 33.33 7.79
C VAL A 547 -25.22 34.33 8.31
N VAL A 548 -24.05 34.32 7.69
CA VAL A 548 -22.91 35.18 8.03
C VAL A 548 -22.44 35.95 6.80
N HIS A 549 -21.86 37.13 7.01
CA HIS A 549 -21.23 37.91 5.96
C HIS A 549 -19.74 37.96 6.24
N VAL A 550 -18.94 37.52 5.27
CA VAL A 550 -17.51 37.28 5.47
C VAL A 550 -16.72 37.96 4.35
N ASP A 551 -15.66 38.68 4.71
CA ASP A 551 -14.75 39.24 3.70
C ASP A 551 -13.68 38.23 3.26
N VAL A 552 -12.85 38.62 2.29
CA VAL A 552 -11.81 37.75 1.72
C VAL A 552 -10.69 37.38 2.71
N SER A 553 -10.56 38.11 3.83
CA SER A 553 -9.61 37.81 4.90
C SER A 553 -10.15 36.76 5.89
N GLY A 554 -11.44 36.44 5.79
CA GLY A 554 -12.16 35.59 6.72
C GLY A 554 -12.84 36.36 7.85
N ALA A 555 -12.70 37.69 7.93
CA ALA A 555 -13.34 38.47 8.99
C ALA A 555 -14.86 38.53 8.78
N GLU A 556 -15.61 38.42 9.88
CA GLU A 556 -17.05 38.63 9.86
C GLU A 556 -17.33 40.14 9.74
N VAL A 557 -18.15 40.52 8.76
CA VAL A 557 -18.45 41.91 8.41
C VAL A 557 -19.95 42.18 8.45
N PRO A 558 -20.40 43.45 8.54
CA PRO A 558 -21.82 43.77 8.52
C PRO A 558 -22.51 43.34 7.21
N PRO A 559 -23.83 43.06 7.23
CA PRO A 559 -24.61 42.77 6.03
C PRO A 559 -24.40 43.81 4.91
N GLY A 560 -24.30 43.34 3.67
CA GLY A 560 -23.99 44.19 2.50
C GLY A 560 -22.50 44.49 2.29
N LYS A 561 -21.61 44.00 3.17
CA LYS A 561 -20.16 43.95 2.95
C LYS A 561 -19.71 42.48 2.85
N GLY A 562 -18.67 42.20 2.06
CA GLY A 562 -18.17 40.84 1.86
C GLY A 562 -19.15 39.95 1.08
N VAL A 563 -19.02 38.63 1.26
CA VAL A 563 -19.92 37.62 0.67
C VAL A 563 -20.83 37.01 1.73
N THR A 564 -22.09 36.78 1.36
CA THR A 564 -23.05 36.07 2.19
C THR A 564 -22.78 34.56 2.12
N ALA A 565 -22.65 33.92 3.28
CA ALA A 565 -22.42 32.49 3.42
C ALA A 565 -23.29 31.90 4.52
N ALA A 566 -23.50 30.58 4.49
CA ALA A 566 -24.12 29.87 5.60
C ALA A 566 -23.07 29.06 6.38
N TRP A 567 -22.94 29.36 7.67
CA TRP A 567 -22.09 28.66 8.62
C TRP A 567 -22.77 27.40 9.15
N VAL A 568 -22.06 26.27 9.09
CA VAL A 568 -22.52 24.95 9.54
C VAL A 568 -21.49 24.36 10.50
N THR A 569 -21.91 23.95 11.69
CA THR A 569 -21.02 23.39 12.70
C THR A 569 -20.69 21.91 12.45
N THR A 570 -19.54 21.45 12.95
CA THR A 570 -19.25 20.02 13.12
C THR A 570 -20.04 19.48 14.33
N PRO A 571 -20.66 18.30 14.29
CA PRO A 571 -20.72 17.36 13.16
C PRO A 571 -21.69 17.80 12.07
N PHE A 572 -21.29 17.61 10.81
CA PHE A 572 -22.08 17.92 9.63
C PHE A 572 -23.39 17.12 9.61
N ARG A 573 -24.52 17.84 9.57
CA ARG A 573 -25.85 17.24 9.79
C ARG A 573 -26.64 16.96 8.52
N PHE A 574 -26.59 17.84 7.53
CA PHE A 574 -27.27 17.66 6.25
C PHE A 574 -26.64 18.56 5.19
N CYS A 575 -26.83 18.22 3.92
CA CYS A 575 -26.39 19.05 2.81
C CYS A 575 -27.40 20.16 2.51
N LEU A 576 -26.97 21.42 2.55
CA LEU A 576 -27.78 22.62 2.25
C LEU A 576 -28.24 22.73 0.79
N ARG A 577 -27.68 21.87 -0.09
CA ARG A 577 -28.02 21.75 -1.52
C ARG A 577 -29.01 20.60 -1.75
N CYS A 578 -28.57 19.35 -1.63
CA CYS A 578 -29.39 18.17 -1.93
C CYS A 578 -30.26 17.68 -0.77
N ARG A 579 -30.18 18.31 0.41
CA ARG A 579 -30.99 17.99 1.60
C ARG A 579 -30.79 16.59 2.18
N VAL A 580 -29.79 15.82 1.72
CA VAL A 580 -29.43 14.56 2.36
C VAL A 580 -29.12 14.80 3.83
N SER A 581 -29.81 14.07 4.71
CA SER A 581 -29.69 14.21 6.16
C SER A 581 -28.94 13.03 6.77
N TYR A 582 -28.10 13.31 7.77
CA TYR A 582 -27.28 12.32 8.46
C TYR A 582 -27.75 12.16 9.90
N GLU A 583 -28.85 11.41 10.09
CA GLU A 583 -29.37 11.12 11.42
C GLU A 583 -28.53 10.03 12.11
N ARG A 584 -27.93 10.38 13.27
CA ARG A 584 -27.17 9.48 14.18
C ARG A 584 -25.74 9.09 13.77
N SER A 585 -25.06 9.81 12.89
CA SER A 585 -23.62 9.59 12.68
C SER A 585 -22.83 9.94 13.95
N ARG A 586 -22.51 8.93 14.78
CA ARG A 586 -21.49 9.06 15.82
C ARG A 586 -20.13 9.03 15.12
N GLY A 587 -19.43 10.15 15.04
CA GLY A 587 -18.09 10.21 14.44
C GLY A 587 -17.76 11.55 13.80
N LYS A 588 -16.53 11.63 13.27
CA LYS A 588 -16.01 12.75 12.45
C LYS A 588 -16.73 12.79 11.09
N ASP A 589 -16.78 13.96 10.45
CA ASP A 589 -17.53 14.23 9.19
C ASP A 589 -17.03 13.49 7.93
N PHE A 590 -16.05 12.59 8.08
CA PHE A 590 -15.41 11.85 6.99
C PHE A 590 -16.38 11.01 6.16
N ALA A 591 -17.46 10.54 6.79
CA ALA A 591 -18.46 9.71 6.14
C ALA A 591 -19.49 10.53 5.31
N GLN A 592 -19.61 11.83 5.57
CA GLN A 592 -20.57 12.74 4.95
C GLN A 592 -19.91 13.58 3.85
N LEU A 593 -18.67 14.00 4.09
CA LEU A 593 -17.90 14.87 3.20
C LEU A 593 -16.63 14.16 2.72
N ALA A 594 -16.36 14.25 1.42
CA ALA A 594 -15.12 13.80 0.81
C ALA A 594 -14.14 14.98 0.70
N LYS A 595 -12.85 14.72 0.93
CA LYS A 595 -11.77 15.66 0.58
C LYS A 595 -10.87 14.97 -0.43
N LEU A 596 -10.30 15.73 -1.36
CA LEU A 596 -9.40 15.17 -2.38
C LEU A 596 -8.14 14.56 -1.74
N SER A 597 -7.67 15.14 -0.63
CA SER A 597 -6.50 14.68 0.13
C SER A 597 -6.77 13.52 1.09
N ALA A 598 -8.02 13.04 1.20
CA ALA A 598 -8.47 12.13 2.25
C ALA A 598 -8.65 10.69 1.74
N GLU A 599 -7.58 10.12 1.19
CA GLU A 599 -7.46 8.68 0.95
C GLU A 599 -7.00 7.94 2.21
N GLY A 600 -7.53 6.73 2.41
CA GLY A 600 -6.97 5.79 3.37
C GLY A 600 -5.60 5.32 2.88
N ARG A 601 -4.50 5.73 3.54
CA ARG A 601 -3.12 5.35 3.15
C ARG A 601 -2.95 3.84 2.98
N SER A 602 -3.61 3.03 3.81
CA SER A 602 -3.57 1.56 3.71
C SER A 602 -4.34 1.03 2.50
N SER A 603 -5.47 1.64 2.15
CA SER A 603 -6.25 1.30 0.95
C SER A 603 -5.46 1.61 -0.31
N ALA A 604 -4.83 2.79 -0.39
CA ALA A 604 -3.95 3.15 -1.52
C ALA A 604 -2.82 2.13 -1.71
N LEU A 605 -2.12 1.75 -0.62
CA LEU A 605 -1.06 0.73 -0.69
C LEU A 605 -1.60 -0.64 -1.08
N SER A 606 -2.82 -0.99 -0.68
CA SER A 606 -3.46 -2.24 -1.08
C SER A 606 -3.80 -2.28 -2.57
N VAL A 607 -4.32 -1.18 -3.11
CA VAL A 607 -4.60 -1.03 -4.55
C VAL A 607 -3.30 -1.09 -5.36
N ILE A 608 -2.25 -0.35 -4.93
CA ILE A 608 -0.92 -0.37 -5.56
C ILE A 608 -0.35 -1.80 -5.53
N GLY A 609 -0.39 -2.45 -4.37
CA GLY A 609 0.14 -3.81 -4.21
C GLY A 609 -0.58 -4.83 -5.10
N ALA A 610 -1.92 -4.78 -5.11
CA ALA A 610 -2.73 -5.65 -5.94
C ALA A 610 -2.48 -5.40 -7.45
N SER A 611 -2.42 -4.13 -7.86
CA SER A 611 -2.16 -3.73 -9.24
C SER A 611 -0.81 -4.24 -9.75
N VAL A 612 0.27 -3.98 -9.00
CA VAL A 612 1.62 -4.40 -9.37
C VAL A 612 1.71 -5.92 -9.45
N VAL A 613 1.26 -6.64 -8.42
CA VAL A 613 1.33 -8.10 -8.41
C VAL A 613 0.49 -8.71 -9.54
N ARG A 614 -0.70 -8.17 -9.82
CA ARG A 614 -1.54 -8.59 -10.95
C ARG A 614 -0.82 -8.38 -12.28
N ALA A 615 -0.19 -7.22 -12.47
CA ALA A 615 0.57 -6.93 -13.69
C ALA A 615 1.79 -7.86 -13.85
N LEU A 616 2.51 -8.14 -12.76
CA LEU A 616 3.61 -9.10 -12.76
C LEU A 616 3.15 -10.53 -13.05
N ARG A 617 2.01 -10.97 -12.48
CA ARG A 617 1.43 -12.29 -12.75
C ARG A 617 0.98 -12.44 -14.21
N ALA A 618 0.47 -11.37 -14.82
CA ALA A 618 0.07 -11.36 -16.22
C ALA A 618 1.27 -11.39 -17.19
N ALA A 619 2.47 -11.00 -16.75
CA ALA A 619 3.67 -10.97 -17.58
C ALA A 619 4.25 -12.39 -17.80
N ARG A 620 3.83 -13.05 -18.89
CA ARG A 620 4.26 -14.42 -19.25
C ARG A 620 5.78 -14.61 -19.38
N SER A 621 6.52 -13.55 -19.69
CA SER A 621 7.98 -13.55 -19.81
C SER A 621 8.73 -13.71 -18.47
N LEU A 622 8.03 -13.62 -17.33
CA LEU A 622 8.65 -13.74 -16.01
C LEU A 622 8.41 -15.12 -15.43
N ASP A 623 9.45 -15.68 -14.83
CA ASP A 623 9.32 -16.90 -14.03
C ASP A 623 8.53 -16.63 -12.75
N LYS A 624 7.93 -17.68 -12.17
CA LYS A 624 7.12 -17.57 -10.96
C LYS A 624 7.83 -16.84 -9.80
N PRO A 625 9.12 -17.12 -9.48
CA PRO A 625 9.84 -16.42 -8.39
C PRO A 625 9.98 -14.91 -8.59
N ALA A 626 9.85 -14.40 -9.81
CA ALA A 626 9.96 -12.98 -10.15
C ALA A 626 8.62 -12.21 -10.04
N ARG A 627 7.49 -12.92 -9.88
CA ARG A 627 6.14 -12.34 -9.90
C ARG A 627 5.67 -11.88 -8.50
N LYS A 628 6.53 -11.15 -7.80
CA LYS A 628 6.33 -10.76 -6.39
C LYS A 628 6.72 -9.31 -6.11
N LEU A 629 6.16 -8.76 -5.05
CA LEU A 629 6.38 -7.39 -4.60
C LEU A 629 6.86 -7.37 -3.13
N LEU A 630 7.92 -6.61 -2.88
CA LEU A 630 8.39 -6.28 -1.54
C LEU A 630 7.98 -4.85 -1.19
N ALA A 631 7.26 -4.66 -0.08
CA ALA A 631 6.79 -3.35 0.36
C ALA A 631 7.42 -2.95 1.69
N PHE A 632 8.13 -1.82 1.73
CA PHE A 632 8.68 -1.24 2.95
C PHE A 632 7.71 -0.22 3.55
N VAL A 633 7.51 -0.32 4.86
CA VAL A 633 6.62 0.53 5.66
C VAL A 633 7.36 1.06 6.89
N ASP A 634 6.80 2.06 7.59
CA ASP A 634 7.56 2.85 8.58
C ASP A 634 8.09 2.05 9.77
N ASN A 635 7.32 1.07 10.23
CA ASN A 635 7.65 0.31 11.43
C ASN A 635 6.96 -1.06 11.43
N ARG A 636 7.33 -1.87 12.41
CA ARG A 636 6.81 -3.23 12.60
C ARG A 636 5.28 -3.31 12.76
N GLN A 637 4.66 -2.36 13.46
CA GLN A 637 3.20 -2.37 13.68
C GLN A 637 2.46 -2.04 12.39
N ASP A 638 3.01 -1.12 11.61
CA ASP A 638 2.49 -0.78 10.29
C ASP A 638 2.62 -1.97 9.34
N ALA A 639 3.71 -2.75 9.39
CA ALA A 639 3.87 -3.95 8.56
C ALA A 639 2.77 -4.98 8.81
N SER A 640 2.48 -5.26 10.08
CA SER A 640 1.38 -6.13 10.50
C SER A 640 0.03 -5.60 10.02
N LEU A 641 -0.21 -4.29 10.20
CA LEU A 641 -1.44 -3.62 9.79
C LEU A 641 -1.64 -3.68 8.27
N GLN A 642 -0.62 -3.40 7.47
CA GLN A 642 -0.72 -3.42 6.01
C GLN A 642 -0.94 -4.84 5.48
N ALA A 643 -0.28 -5.85 6.06
CA ALA A 643 -0.50 -7.24 5.68
C ALA A 643 -1.94 -7.69 5.95
N GLY A 644 -2.47 -7.42 7.15
CA GLY A 644 -3.86 -7.71 7.50
C GLY A 644 -4.85 -6.95 6.62
N HIS A 645 -4.66 -5.64 6.46
CA HIS A 645 -5.52 -4.79 5.64
C HIS A 645 -5.54 -5.24 4.17
N PHE A 646 -4.40 -5.64 3.61
CA PHE A 646 -4.33 -6.17 2.23
C PHE A 646 -5.14 -7.46 2.08
N ASN A 647 -4.99 -8.39 3.02
CA ASN A 647 -5.71 -9.67 3.00
C ASN A 647 -7.22 -9.47 3.14
N ASP A 648 -7.66 -8.60 4.05
CA ASP A 648 -9.07 -8.25 4.22
C ASP A 648 -9.62 -7.59 2.94
N PHE A 649 -8.85 -6.68 2.33
CA PHE A 649 -9.23 -6.02 1.08
C PHE A 649 -9.42 -7.04 -0.05
N VAL A 650 -8.44 -7.93 -0.28
CA VAL A 650 -8.51 -8.96 -1.31
C VAL A 650 -9.69 -9.90 -1.08
N GLN A 651 -9.88 -10.39 0.15
CA GLN A 651 -10.97 -11.30 0.48
C GLN A 651 -12.34 -10.67 0.25
N VAL A 652 -12.54 -9.43 0.69
CA VAL A 652 -13.83 -8.74 0.52
C VAL A 652 -14.11 -8.47 -0.97
N VAL A 653 -13.09 -8.06 -1.74
CA VAL A 653 -13.24 -7.86 -3.21
C VAL A 653 -13.61 -9.17 -3.90
N GLN A 654 -12.94 -10.27 -3.55
CA GLN A 654 -13.23 -11.60 -4.10
C GLN A 654 -14.63 -12.07 -3.75
N LEU A 655 -15.03 -11.96 -2.47
CA LEU A 655 -16.34 -12.37 -1.98
C LEU A 655 -17.46 -11.61 -2.69
N ARG A 656 -17.34 -10.27 -2.77
CA ARG A 656 -18.33 -9.42 -3.44
C ARG A 656 -18.40 -9.69 -4.93
N GLY A 657 -17.25 -9.81 -5.60
CA GLY A 657 -17.22 -10.16 -7.01
C GLY A 657 -17.79 -11.55 -7.32
N ALA A 658 -17.55 -12.53 -6.46
CA ALA A 658 -18.13 -13.86 -6.58
C ALA A 658 -19.65 -13.85 -6.33
N LEU A 659 -20.15 -13.05 -5.38
CA LEU A 659 -21.59 -12.87 -5.19
C LEU A 659 -22.26 -12.28 -6.43
N TYR A 660 -21.67 -11.22 -7.00
CA TYR A 660 -22.19 -10.62 -8.23
C TYR A 660 -22.25 -11.62 -9.39
N ARG A 661 -21.13 -12.30 -9.69
CA ARG A 661 -21.08 -13.32 -10.75
C ARG A 661 -22.02 -14.50 -10.52
N ALA A 662 -22.26 -14.86 -9.26
CA ALA A 662 -23.22 -15.91 -8.91
C ALA A 662 -24.66 -15.44 -9.14
N ALA A 663 -24.98 -14.20 -8.80
CA ALA A 663 -26.30 -13.61 -9.00
C ALA A 663 -26.61 -13.37 -10.49
N GLU A 664 -25.63 -12.94 -11.30
CA GLU A 664 -25.81 -12.79 -12.76
C GLU A 664 -26.20 -14.10 -13.45
N LYS A 665 -25.75 -15.25 -12.93
CA LYS A 665 -26.09 -16.57 -13.48
C LYS A 665 -27.48 -17.07 -13.09
N GLU A 666 -28.15 -16.39 -12.16
CA GLU A 666 -29.49 -16.73 -11.65
C GLU A 666 -30.35 -15.45 -11.65
N PRO A 667 -30.88 -15.01 -12.80
CA PRO A 667 -31.59 -13.74 -12.93
C PRO A 667 -32.82 -13.61 -12.02
N ASP A 668 -33.47 -14.75 -11.73
CA ASP A 668 -34.59 -14.83 -10.78
C ASP A 668 -34.17 -14.61 -9.33
N GLY A 669 -32.86 -14.52 -9.07
CA GLY A 669 -32.25 -14.29 -7.77
C GLY A 669 -31.77 -15.57 -7.08
N LEU A 670 -30.69 -15.44 -6.31
CA LEU A 670 -30.22 -16.49 -5.41
C LEU A 670 -31.11 -16.53 -4.18
N THR A 671 -31.39 -17.71 -3.64
CA THR A 671 -32.11 -17.92 -2.37
C THR A 671 -31.13 -18.30 -1.26
N HIS A 672 -31.59 -18.27 0.00
CA HIS A 672 -30.79 -18.65 1.17
C HIS A 672 -30.11 -20.02 1.02
N GLU A 673 -30.83 -21.01 0.48
CA GLU A 673 -30.33 -22.39 0.37
C GLU A 673 -29.19 -22.53 -0.65
N ARG A 674 -29.11 -21.61 -1.61
CA ARG A 674 -28.21 -21.71 -2.77
C ARG A 674 -27.10 -20.66 -2.75
N VAL A 675 -27.31 -19.51 -2.11
CA VAL A 675 -26.40 -18.35 -2.19
C VAL A 675 -24.98 -18.73 -1.75
N ALA A 676 -24.79 -19.35 -0.59
CA ALA A 676 -23.46 -19.70 -0.09
C ALA A 676 -22.74 -20.71 -1.00
N GLN A 677 -23.46 -21.69 -1.53
CA GLN A 677 -22.90 -22.67 -2.47
C GLN A 677 -22.46 -22.00 -3.77
N ARG A 678 -23.35 -21.22 -4.41
CA ARG A 678 -23.07 -20.59 -5.71
C ARG A 678 -21.97 -19.54 -5.62
N VAL A 679 -21.91 -18.78 -4.52
CA VAL A 679 -20.79 -17.86 -4.27
C VAL A 679 -19.48 -18.63 -4.08
N THR A 680 -19.48 -19.73 -3.32
CA THR A 680 -18.27 -20.53 -3.13
C THR A 680 -17.75 -21.13 -4.44
N GLU A 681 -18.65 -21.59 -5.32
CA GLU A 681 -18.29 -22.04 -6.67
C GLU A 681 -17.75 -20.88 -7.53
N ALA A 682 -18.36 -19.69 -7.46
CA ALA A 682 -17.95 -18.51 -8.22
C ALA A 682 -16.65 -17.84 -7.73
N LEU A 683 -16.18 -18.16 -6.52
CA LEU A 683 -14.86 -17.75 -6.02
C LEU A 683 -13.73 -18.41 -6.82
N GLY A 684 -13.94 -19.62 -7.36
CA GLY A 684 -12.96 -20.32 -8.19
C GLY A 684 -11.67 -20.69 -7.46
N LEU A 685 -11.73 -20.91 -6.14
CA LEU A 685 -10.55 -21.24 -5.34
C LEU A 685 -10.12 -22.69 -5.49
N GLU A 686 -8.83 -22.92 -5.40
CA GLU A 686 -8.22 -24.24 -5.23
C GLU A 686 -7.98 -24.54 -3.75
N LEU A 687 -7.93 -25.83 -3.38
CA LEU A 687 -7.71 -26.26 -1.98
C LEU A 687 -6.45 -25.63 -1.35
N ARG A 688 -5.38 -25.44 -2.12
CA ARG A 688 -4.14 -24.82 -1.62
C ARG A 688 -4.29 -23.36 -1.15
N GLU A 689 -5.36 -22.69 -1.54
CA GLU A 689 -5.57 -21.27 -1.25
C GLU A 689 -6.35 -21.04 0.06
N PHE A 690 -7.03 -22.06 0.58
CA PHE A 690 -7.86 -21.93 1.78
C PHE A 690 -7.80 -23.12 2.74
N ALA A 691 -7.27 -24.28 2.34
CA ALA A 691 -7.18 -25.45 3.21
C ALA A 691 -5.91 -25.42 4.07
N ARG A 692 -6.04 -25.81 5.33
CA ARG A 692 -4.92 -25.96 6.26
C ARG A 692 -3.98 -27.11 5.89
N ARG A 693 -4.51 -28.12 5.19
CA ARG A 693 -3.78 -29.29 4.67
C ARG A 693 -4.30 -29.58 3.26
N PRO A 694 -3.77 -28.91 2.23
CA PRO A 694 -4.30 -29.04 0.88
C PRO A 694 -3.98 -30.39 0.21
N GLU A 695 -3.04 -31.17 0.74
CA GLU A 695 -2.56 -32.43 0.18
C GLU A 695 -3.44 -33.64 0.54
N VAL A 696 -4.56 -33.41 1.24
CA VAL A 696 -5.44 -34.50 1.70
C VAL A 696 -6.07 -35.27 0.52
N ARG A 697 -6.07 -36.60 0.62
CA ARG A 697 -6.69 -37.49 -0.37
C ARG A 697 -8.19 -37.67 -0.14
N TYR A 698 -8.62 -37.75 1.12
CA TYR A 698 -10.00 -37.92 1.56
C TYR A 698 -10.44 -36.74 2.43
N GLY A 699 -11.74 -36.54 2.60
CA GLY A 699 -12.27 -35.48 3.47
C GLY A 699 -12.27 -34.07 2.87
N LYS A 700 -12.23 -33.97 1.52
CA LYS A 700 -12.23 -32.68 0.81
C LYS A 700 -13.57 -31.95 0.96
N GLU A 701 -14.67 -32.70 1.05
CA GLU A 701 -16.01 -32.14 1.15
C GLU A 701 -16.22 -31.37 2.46
N GLU A 702 -15.63 -31.83 3.56
CA GLU A 702 -15.65 -31.17 4.87
C GLU A 702 -14.89 -29.84 4.83
N ILE A 703 -13.77 -29.77 4.10
CA ILE A 703 -13.03 -28.52 3.91
C ILE A 703 -13.85 -27.54 3.08
N TRP A 704 -14.48 -28.01 2.00
CA TRP A 704 -15.39 -27.19 1.19
C TRP A 704 -16.64 -26.75 1.97
N ARG A 705 -17.16 -27.60 2.86
CA ARG A 705 -18.25 -27.24 3.78
C ARG A 705 -17.80 -26.15 4.74
N ALA A 706 -16.63 -26.28 5.35
CA ALA A 706 -16.09 -25.26 6.24
C ALA A 706 -15.95 -23.90 5.52
N LEU A 707 -15.46 -23.89 4.27
CA LEU A 707 -15.40 -22.68 3.47
C LEU A 707 -16.79 -22.11 3.17
N ARG A 708 -17.75 -22.95 2.75
CA ARG A 708 -19.14 -22.54 2.48
C ARG A 708 -19.80 -21.88 3.69
N GLU A 709 -19.59 -22.43 4.88
CA GLU A 709 -20.13 -21.85 6.12
C GLU A 709 -19.52 -20.49 6.47
N VAL A 710 -18.20 -20.33 6.29
CA VAL A 710 -17.55 -19.02 6.46
C VAL A 710 -18.03 -18.01 5.42
N VAL A 711 -18.15 -18.42 4.16
CA VAL A 711 -18.72 -17.60 3.08
C VAL A 711 -20.14 -17.18 3.43
N ASN A 712 -20.99 -18.11 3.88
CA ASN A 712 -22.36 -17.82 4.30
C ASN A 712 -22.40 -16.75 5.38
N TYR A 713 -21.62 -16.92 6.46
CA TYR A 713 -21.51 -15.94 7.53
C TYR A 713 -21.07 -14.56 7.02
N ARG A 714 -20.02 -14.50 6.19
CA ARG A 714 -19.50 -13.25 5.64
C ARG A 714 -20.50 -12.54 4.71
N LEU A 715 -21.28 -13.29 3.93
CA LEU A 715 -22.33 -12.73 3.06
C LEU A 715 -23.42 -12.04 3.88
N TYR A 716 -23.88 -12.65 4.98
CA TYR A 716 -24.85 -12.02 5.87
C TYR A 716 -24.29 -10.78 6.58
N LEU A 717 -23.02 -10.81 7.02
CA LEU A 717 -22.38 -9.63 7.58
C LEU A 717 -22.29 -8.47 6.58
N ASP A 718 -22.12 -8.75 5.28
CA ASP A 718 -22.03 -7.70 4.24
C ASP A 718 -23.37 -6.98 3.98
N LEU A 719 -24.49 -7.55 4.43
CA LEU A 719 -25.81 -6.92 4.43
C LEU A 719 -25.99 -5.88 5.53
N GLU A 720 -25.13 -5.87 6.55
CA GLU A 720 -25.16 -4.86 7.61
C GLU A 720 -24.97 -3.47 7.00
N ARG A 721 -25.64 -2.47 7.56
CA ARG A 721 -25.48 -1.07 7.14
C ARG A 721 -24.02 -0.61 7.27
N GLY A 722 -23.31 -0.63 6.15
CA GLY A 722 -21.95 -0.13 6.04
C GLY A 722 -21.90 1.37 5.80
N TRP A 723 -21.37 2.14 6.76
CA TRP A 723 -20.86 3.51 6.53
C TRP A 723 -19.44 3.50 5.90
N ARG A 724 -18.98 2.36 5.38
CA ARG A 724 -17.61 2.18 4.88
C ARG A 724 -17.44 2.88 3.54
N VAL A 725 -17.25 4.19 3.57
CA VAL A 725 -17.13 5.00 2.36
C VAL A 725 -15.88 4.65 1.55
N THR A 726 -14.84 4.17 2.20
CA THR A 726 -13.59 3.75 1.55
C THR A 726 -13.68 2.38 0.88
N MET A 727 -14.81 1.65 1.02
CA MET A 727 -15.03 0.34 0.40
C MET A 727 -16.54 -0.01 0.36
N PRO A 728 -17.33 0.67 -0.51
CA PRO A 728 -18.77 0.49 -0.61
C PRO A 728 -19.15 -0.97 -0.91
N ASN A 729 -20.28 -1.43 -0.38
CA ASN A 729 -20.81 -2.78 -0.65
C ASN A 729 -21.49 -2.87 -2.02
N LEU A 730 -21.92 -4.08 -2.41
CA LEU A 730 -22.46 -4.30 -3.75
C LEU A 730 -23.73 -3.50 -4.03
N GLU A 731 -24.62 -3.39 -3.04
CA GLU A 731 -25.82 -2.54 -3.11
C GLU A 731 -25.46 -1.07 -3.35
N GLN A 732 -24.44 -0.54 -2.66
CA GLN A 732 -23.95 0.83 -2.86
C GLN A 732 -23.29 1.03 -4.23
N THR A 733 -22.70 -0.03 -4.80
CA THR A 733 -22.16 0.02 -6.17
C THR A 733 -23.21 -0.25 -7.26
N GLY A 734 -24.46 -0.51 -6.88
CA GLY A 734 -25.55 -0.86 -7.81
C GLY A 734 -25.45 -2.26 -8.43
N LEU A 735 -24.49 -3.09 -7.99
CA LEU A 735 -24.25 -4.43 -8.54
C LEU A 735 -25.15 -5.50 -7.92
N LEU A 736 -25.78 -5.22 -6.78
CA LEU A 736 -26.69 -6.15 -6.10
C LEU A 736 -27.98 -5.42 -5.73
N ARG A 737 -29.11 -6.08 -5.96
CA ARG A 737 -30.42 -5.70 -5.42
C ARG A 737 -30.89 -6.83 -4.51
N VAL A 738 -31.41 -6.49 -3.34
CA VAL A 738 -31.99 -7.48 -2.43
C VAL A 738 -33.51 -7.35 -2.50
N GLY A 739 -34.16 -8.39 -3.00
CA GLY A 739 -35.60 -8.54 -3.05
C GLY A 739 -36.12 -9.44 -1.93
N TYR A 740 -37.45 -9.55 -1.86
CA TYR A 740 -38.16 -10.37 -0.90
C TYR A 740 -39.16 -11.28 -1.61
N ARG A 741 -39.05 -12.58 -1.38
CA ARG A 741 -39.93 -13.58 -1.99
C ARG A 741 -41.38 -13.34 -1.59
N TYR A 742 -42.32 -13.50 -2.53
CA TYR A 742 -43.76 -13.35 -2.30
C TYR A 742 -44.25 -11.94 -1.90
N LEU A 743 -43.37 -10.93 -1.82
CA LEU A 743 -43.78 -9.63 -1.29
C LEU A 743 -44.75 -8.88 -2.22
N HIS A 744 -44.64 -9.08 -3.54
CA HIS A 744 -45.60 -8.51 -4.50
C HIS A 744 -47.00 -9.12 -4.30
N GLU A 745 -47.06 -10.43 -4.11
CA GLU A 745 -48.29 -11.18 -3.86
C GLU A 745 -48.93 -10.74 -2.54
N VAL A 746 -48.13 -10.61 -1.46
CA VAL A 746 -48.59 -10.13 -0.15
C VAL A 746 -49.12 -8.70 -0.23
N ALA A 747 -48.47 -7.83 -1.01
CA ALA A 747 -48.92 -6.45 -1.16
C ALA A 747 -50.25 -6.34 -1.93
N ALA A 748 -50.49 -7.26 -2.88
CA ALA A 748 -51.70 -7.33 -3.71
C ALA A 748 -52.87 -8.08 -3.05
N ASP A 749 -52.61 -8.96 -2.09
CA ASP A 749 -53.63 -9.71 -1.36
C ASP A 749 -54.41 -8.79 -0.42
N GLN A 750 -55.63 -8.39 -0.78
CA GLN A 750 -56.41 -7.47 0.05
C GLN A 750 -56.85 -8.09 1.40
N GLU A 751 -57.08 -9.40 1.46
CA GLU A 751 -57.65 -10.08 2.64
C GLU A 751 -56.69 -10.00 3.83
N ILE A 752 -55.38 -10.15 3.57
CA ILE A 752 -54.35 -10.08 4.62
C ILE A 752 -54.26 -8.67 5.26
N TRP A 753 -54.67 -7.61 4.55
CA TRP A 753 -54.63 -6.23 5.04
C TRP A 753 -55.93 -5.78 5.73
N ASP A 754 -57.01 -6.56 5.70
CA ASP A 754 -58.33 -6.14 6.20
C ASP A 754 -58.33 -5.73 7.67
N ARG A 755 -57.43 -6.32 8.47
CA ARG A 755 -57.27 -6.05 9.91
C ARG A 755 -56.25 -4.96 10.23
N SER A 756 -55.58 -4.41 9.22
CA SER A 756 -54.56 -3.38 9.40
C SER A 756 -55.17 -1.98 9.52
N HIS A 757 -54.37 -1.02 9.98
CA HIS A 757 -54.71 0.39 10.01
C HIS A 757 -55.26 0.86 8.66
N HIS A 758 -56.29 1.71 8.65
CA HIS A 758 -57.00 2.11 7.43
C HIS A 758 -56.06 2.67 6.34
N LEU A 759 -54.99 3.37 6.75
CA LEU A 759 -53.98 3.91 5.84
C LEU A 759 -53.22 2.83 5.06
N LEU A 760 -53.08 1.61 5.58
CA LEU A 760 -52.52 0.46 4.87
C LEU A 760 -53.63 -0.30 4.13
N ARG A 761 -54.75 -0.58 4.80
CA ARG A 761 -55.89 -1.35 4.27
C ARG A 761 -56.51 -0.71 3.03
N ASP A 762 -56.54 0.61 2.95
CA ASP A 762 -57.16 1.33 1.84
C ASP A 762 -56.11 1.80 0.80
N ASP A 763 -54.83 1.45 1.02
CA ASP A 763 -53.72 1.79 0.12
C ASP A 763 -53.65 0.90 -1.11
N ASN A 764 -52.93 1.35 -2.13
CA ASN A 764 -52.71 0.57 -3.34
C ASN A 764 -51.57 -0.46 -3.17
N PRO A 765 -51.60 -1.59 -3.89
CA PRO A 765 -50.59 -2.65 -3.78
C PRO A 765 -49.14 -2.19 -3.96
N GLU A 766 -48.86 -1.31 -4.92
CA GLU A 766 -47.49 -0.84 -5.18
C GLU A 766 -46.93 -0.06 -3.98
N HIS A 767 -47.72 0.82 -3.38
CA HIS A 767 -47.26 1.59 -2.23
C HIS A 767 -47.12 0.71 -0.96
N ARG A 768 -47.99 -0.30 -0.79
CA ARG A 768 -47.81 -1.33 0.27
C ARG A 768 -46.50 -2.09 0.09
N TYR A 769 -46.19 -2.50 -1.14
CA TYR A 769 -44.92 -3.16 -1.47
C TYR A 769 -43.75 -2.27 -1.07
N GLU A 770 -43.75 -0.99 -1.46
CA GLU A 770 -42.66 -0.07 -1.14
C GLU A 770 -42.45 0.11 0.37
N ILE A 771 -43.53 0.24 1.14
CA ILE A 771 -43.48 0.43 2.58
C ILE A 771 -43.00 -0.85 3.28
N ALA A 772 -43.54 -2.01 2.89
CA ALA A 772 -43.15 -3.30 3.44
C ALA A 772 -41.69 -3.62 3.11
N ALA A 773 -41.25 -3.42 1.85
CA ALA A 773 -39.86 -3.57 1.44
C ALA A 773 -38.94 -2.65 2.25
N THR A 774 -39.35 -1.39 2.50
CA THR A 774 -38.58 -0.44 3.31
C THR A 774 -38.41 -0.92 4.77
N LEU A 775 -39.45 -1.51 5.37
CA LEU A 775 -39.35 -2.12 6.70
C LEU A 775 -38.42 -3.35 6.70
N LEU A 776 -38.56 -4.24 5.72
CA LEU A 776 -37.71 -5.44 5.63
C LEU A 776 -36.24 -5.06 5.39
N ASP A 777 -35.98 -3.99 4.63
CA ASP A 777 -34.64 -3.42 4.46
C ASP A 777 -34.08 -2.90 5.79
N GLU A 778 -34.91 -2.26 6.62
CA GLU A 778 -34.50 -1.85 7.96
C GLU A 778 -34.13 -3.05 8.84
N LEU A 779 -34.90 -4.15 8.80
CA LEU A 779 -34.57 -5.38 9.53
C LEU A 779 -33.22 -5.94 9.06
N ARG A 780 -33.09 -6.13 7.73
CA ARG A 780 -31.91 -6.70 7.08
C ARG A 780 -30.64 -5.89 7.36
N ARG A 781 -30.70 -4.57 7.18
CA ARG A 781 -29.55 -3.66 7.37
C ARG A 781 -29.11 -3.52 8.83
N ASN A 782 -29.92 -3.96 9.80
CA ASN A 782 -29.54 -4.06 11.21
C ASN A 782 -29.26 -5.53 11.63
N LEU A 783 -29.10 -6.44 10.65
CA LEU A 783 -28.90 -7.88 10.87
C LEU A 783 -29.99 -8.52 11.77
N ALA A 784 -31.20 -7.95 11.80
CA ALA A 784 -32.36 -8.56 12.45
C ALA A 784 -32.94 -9.65 11.54
N ILE A 785 -32.12 -10.67 11.28
CA ILE A 785 -32.37 -11.77 10.37
C ILE A 785 -32.31 -13.06 11.18
N ASP A 786 -33.31 -13.91 11.01
CA ASP A 786 -33.32 -15.26 11.54
C ASP A 786 -32.51 -16.17 10.63
N VAL A 787 -31.25 -16.38 11.01
CA VAL A 787 -30.31 -17.25 10.32
C VAL A 787 -29.34 -17.87 11.30
N ARG A 788 -29.10 -19.18 11.16
CA ARG A 788 -28.26 -19.95 12.07
C ARG A 788 -26.85 -19.38 12.20
N CYS A 789 -26.22 -18.90 11.12
CA CYS A 789 -24.84 -18.41 11.16
C CYS A 789 -24.64 -17.13 12.00
N LEU A 790 -25.71 -16.41 12.36
CA LEU A 790 -25.66 -15.24 13.26
C LEU A 790 -26.07 -15.56 14.71
N THR A 791 -26.36 -16.82 15.03
CA THR A 791 -26.54 -17.27 16.42
C THR A 791 -25.18 -17.62 17.05
N GLU A 792 -25.10 -17.56 18.39
CA GLU A 792 -23.86 -17.94 19.08
C GLU A 792 -23.46 -19.39 18.79
N GLU A 793 -24.42 -20.33 18.85
CA GLU A 793 -24.19 -21.74 18.57
C GLU A 793 -23.73 -21.97 17.12
N GLY A 794 -24.38 -21.33 16.15
CA GLY A 794 -24.01 -21.43 14.75
C GLY A 794 -22.62 -20.86 14.50
N PHE A 795 -22.32 -19.67 15.02
CA PHE A 795 -20.98 -19.09 14.88
C PHE A 795 -19.89 -19.97 15.50
N ASP A 796 -20.14 -20.57 16.67
CA ASP A 796 -19.19 -21.48 17.31
C ASP A 796 -18.94 -22.75 16.49
N GLU A 797 -19.96 -23.29 15.81
CA GLU A 797 -19.78 -24.38 14.84
C GLU A 797 -18.91 -23.95 13.66
N ILE A 798 -19.21 -22.81 13.04
CA ILE A 798 -18.43 -22.26 11.93
C ILE A 798 -16.98 -22.04 12.35
N ARG A 799 -16.76 -21.50 13.55
CA ARG A 799 -15.43 -21.28 14.13
C ARG A 799 -14.67 -22.59 14.33
N ARG A 800 -15.31 -23.63 14.84
CA ARG A 800 -14.69 -24.97 14.99
C ARG A 800 -14.27 -25.53 13.63
N LEU A 801 -15.18 -25.53 12.65
CA LEU A 801 -14.90 -25.99 11.28
C LEU A 801 -13.76 -25.19 10.66
N SER A 802 -13.79 -23.87 10.81
CA SER A 802 -12.76 -22.98 10.27
C SER A 802 -11.39 -23.25 10.88
N VAL A 803 -11.27 -23.35 12.21
CA VAL A 803 -9.99 -23.61 12.90
C VAL A 803 -9.43 -24.99 12.51
N GLN A 804 -10.30 -25.97 12.32
CA GLN A 804 -9.90 -27.33 11.98
C GLN A 804 -9.40 -27.44 10.52
N HIS A 805 -10.11 -26.82 9.58
CA HIS A 805 -9.93 -27.11 8.15
C HIS A 805 -9.33 -25.97 7.33
N LEU A 806 -9.50 -24.70 7.74
CA LEU A 806 -9.15 -23.55 6.91
C LEU A 806 -7.80 -22.92 7.31
N ALA A 807 -7.13 -22.34 6.32
CA ALA A 807 -5.96 -21.49 6.45
C ALA A 807 -6.33 -20.01 6.23
N GLU A 808 -5.48 -19.09 6.69
CA GLU A 808 -5.60 -17.67 6.34
C GLU A 808 -5.46 -17.47 4.82
N PRO A 809 -6.15 -16.49 4.21
CA PRO A 809 -7.03 -15.49 4.85
C PRO A 809 -8.47 -15.96 5.08
N TRP A 810 -8.85 -17.16 4.62
CA TRP A 810 -10.24 -17.66 4.68
C TRP A 810 -10.67 -18.23 6.03
N ALA A 811 -9.72 -18.50 6.92
CA ALA A 811 -10.04 -18.88 8.30
C ALA A 811 -10.55 -17.68 9.12
N LEU A 812 -11.54 -17.92 9.98
CA LEU A 812 -11.98 -16.96 10.99
C LEU A 812 -10.85 -16.65 11.97
N GLY A 813 -10.71 -15.37 12.33
CA GLY A 813 -9.66 -14.93 13.25
C GLY A 813 -9.83 -15.55 14.64
N VAL A 814 -8.71 -15.88 15.31
CA VAL A 814 -8.75 -16.47 16.66
C VAL A 814 -9.50 -15.60 17.68
N ARG A 815 -9.45 -14.28 17.50
CA ARG A 815 -10.10 -13.27 18.34
C ARG A 815 -11.40 -12.72 17.74
N GLU A 816 -11.83 -13.24 16.60
CA GLU A 816 -13.08 -12.83 15.99
C GLU A 816 -14.24 -13.25 16.90
N ARG A 817 -15.19 -12.32 17.14
CA ARG A 817 -16.34 -12.53 18.00
C ARG A 817 -17.59 -12.66 17.14
N ALA A 818 -18.55 -13.46 17.60
CA ALA A 818 -19.85 -13.56 16.97
C ALA A 818 -20.51 -12.17 16.89
N THR A 819 -20.98 -11.81 15.71
CA THR A 819 -21.92 -10.70 15.58
C THR A 819 -23.29 -11.18 16.06
N VAL A 820 -23.86 -10.51 17.06
CA VAL A 820 -25.16 -10.89 17.62
C VAL A 820 -26.26 -10.48 16.64
N ALA A 821 -27.06 -11.45 16.18
CA ALA A 821 -28.25 -11.19 15.37
C ALA A 821 -29.16 -10.13 16.02
N GLY A 822 -29.54 -9.14 15.24
CA GLY A 822 -30.43 -8.07 15.68
C GLY A 822 -31.81 -8.60 16.07
N ILE A 823 -32.54 -7.80 16.85
CA ILE A 823 -33.96 -8.06 17.16
C ILE A 823 -34.71 -6.74 17.01
N ALA A 824 -35.78 -6.75 16.23
CA ALA A 824 -36.60 -5.58 16.04
C ALA A 824 -37.79 -5.57 17.00
N PHE A 825 -37.94 -4.50 17.77
CA PHE A 825 -39.07 -4.33 18.68
C PHE A 825 -39.94 -3.16 18.19
N PRO A 826 -41.26 -3.35 17.95
CA PRO A 826 -42.17 -2.28 17.54
C PRO A 826 -42.58 -1.41 18.73
N LYS A 827 -41.58 -0.87 19.43
CA LYS A 827 -41.74 0.03 20.57
C LYS A 827 -40.53 0.96 20.74
N PRO A 828 -40.69 2.08 21.46
CA PRO A 828 -39.59 2.97 21.82
C PRO A 828 -38.47 2.25 22.62
N SER A 829 -37.25 2.78 22.51
CA SER A 829 -36.09 2.27 23.26
C SER A 829 -36.17 2.65 24.75
N GLY A 830 -35.87 1.69 25.63
CA GLY A 830 -35.58 1.95 27.05
C GLY A 830 -34.12 2.34 27.30
N LYS A 831 -33.78 2.85 28.50
CA LYS A 831 -32.39 3.13 28.89
C LYS A 831 -31.59 1.83 29.05
N GLY A 832 -30.36 1.79 28.54
CA GLY A 832 -29.41 0.69 28.76
C GLY A 832 -29.62 -0.59 27.92
N ARG A 833 -30.46 -0.56 26.88
CA ARG A 833 -30.70 -1.73 26.02
C ARG A 833 -29.50 -2.06 25.10
N PRO A 834 -29.30 -3.34 24.71
CA PRO A 834 -28.25 -3.75 23.79
C PRO A 834 -28.29 -3.01 22.44
N ARG A 835 -27.12 -2.76 21.85
CA ARG A 835 -27.02 -2.10 20.53
C ARG A 835 -27.62 -2.89 19.37
N ALA A 836 -27.68 -4.21 19.49
CA ALA A 836 -28.27 -5.09 18.48
C ALA A 836 -29.80 -4.96 18.41
N TYR A 837 -30.45 -4.26 19.34
CA TYR A 837 -31.90 -4.09 19.33
C TYR A 837 -32.30 -2.91 18.45
N LEU A 838 -33.08 -3.21 17.41
CA LEU A 838 -33.69 -2.22 16.54
C LEU A 838 -35.06 -1.82 17.11
N HIS A 839 -35.12 -0.64 17.71
CA HIS A 839 -36.38 -0.10 18.21
C HIS A 839 -37.13 0.66 17.11
N LEU A 840 -38.23 0.07 16.62
CA LEU A 840 -39.12 0.63 15.62
C LEU A 840 -40.25 1.37 16.33
N SER A 841 -40.17 2.71 16.38
CA SER A 841 -41.21 3.54 16.98
C SER A 841 -41.79 4.55 16.02
N GLY A 842 -43.03 4.98 16.27
CA GLY A 842 -43.68 6.07 15.52
C GLY A 842 -42.91 7.40 15.55
N ARG A 843 -42.09 7.63 16.60
CA ARG A 843 -41.15 8.77 16.69
C ARG A 843 -39.77 8.49 16.07
N GLY A 844 -39.48 7.23 15.77
CA GLY A 844 -38.23 6.77 15.19
C GLY A 844 -38.12 7.08 13.70
N ALA A 845 -36.98 6.70 13.08
CA ALA A 845 -36.72 7.04 11.69
C ALA A 845 -37.76 6.43 10.72
N LEU A 846 -38.13 5.15 10.92
CA LEU A 846 -39.18 4.50 10.14
C LEU A 846 -40.56 5.14 10.38
N GLY A 847 -40.92 5.45 11.63
CA GLY A 847 -42.17 6.15 11.93
C GLY A 847 -42.27 7.52 11.25
N LYS A 848 -41.17 8.30 11.26
CA LYS A 848 -41.07 9.55 10.49
C LYS A 848 -41.20 9.32 8.98
N TYR A 849 -40.64 8.23 8.44
CA TYR A 849 -40.81 7.86 7.03
C TYR A 849 -42.27 7.53 6.71
N LEU A 850 -42.96 6.74 7.52
CA LEU A 850 -44.37 6.40 7.31
C LEU A 850 -45.27 7.63 7.36
N LYS A 851 -45.03 8.53 8.33
CA LYS A 851 -45.70 9.82 8.37
C LYS A 851 -45.52 10.58 7.06
N ARG A 852 -44.31 10.63 6.48
CA ARG A 852 -44.08 11.27 5.17
C ARG A 852 -44.93 10.66 4.05
N GLN A 853 -45.09 9.33 4.05
CA GLN A 853 -45.82 8.64 2.99
C GLN A 853 -47.33 8.87 3.07
N TYR A 854 -47.86 9.07 4.28
CA TYR A 854 -49.30 9.12 4.53
C TYR A 854 -49.87 10.49 4.90
N ASP A 855 -49.04 11.46 5.30
CA ASP A 855 -49.44 12.83 5.65
C ASP A 855 -49.61 13.66 4.34
N LYS A 856 -50.85 13.68 3.83
CA LYS A 856 -51.25 14.30 2.54
C LYS A 856 -52.38 15.33 2.79
N PRO A 857 -52.61 16.29 1.89
CA PRO A 857 -53.74 17.22 2.03
C PRO A 857 -55.08 16.46 2.19
N GLY A 858 -55.75 16.63 3.34
CA GLY A 858 -57.01 15.94 3.68
C GLY A 858 -56.86 14.61 4.43
N GLN A 859 -55.64 14.14 4.69
CA GLN A 859 -55.33 12.89 5.39
C GLN A 859 -54.08 13.08 6.26
N SER A 860 -54.21 12.99 7.59
CA SER A 860 -53.07 13.13 8.50
C SER A 860 -52.64 11.78 9.09
N CYS A 861 -51.33 11.62 9.30
CA CYS A 861 -50.76 10.46 9.98
C CYS A 861 -50.11 10.90 11.30
N SER A 862 -50.76 10.57 12.42
CA SER A 862 -50.26 10.85 13.76
C SER A 862 -49.04 9.98 14.11
N VAL A 863 -48.37 10.29 15.23
CA VAL A 863 -47.28 9.43 15.76
C VAL A 863 -47.83 8.08 16.25
N THR A 864 -49.07 8.07 16.72
CA THR A 864 -49.75 6.85 17.16
C THR A 864 -50.11 6.01 15.95
N ASP A 865 -50.66 6.62 14.89
CA ASP A 865 -51.01 5.94 13.63
C ASP A 865 -49.76 5.29 13.03
N ALA A 866 -48.65 6.02 12.97
CA ALA A 866 -47.37 5.47 12.50
C ALA A 866 -46.86 4.31 13.38
N GLN A 867 -47.15 4.33 14.69
CA GLN A 867 -46.79 3.23 15.59
C GLN A 867 -47.66 2.00 15.36
N ASP A 868 -48.95 2.20 15.08
CA ASP A 868 -49.91 1.13 14.79
C ASP A 868 -49.64 0.51 13.41
N ILE A 869 -49.38 1.33 12.39
CA ILE A 869 -48.90 0.89 11.07
C ILE A 869 -47.66 0.00 11.18
N ILE A 870 -46.67 0.36 12.01
CA ILE A 870 -45.47 -0.48 12.22
C ILE A 870 -45.84 -1.85 12.80
N ARG A 871 -46.79 -1.90 13.74
CA ARG A 871 -47.24 -3.15 14.36
C ARG A 871 -48.00 -4.01 13.36
N ASP A 872 -48.92 -3.40 12.62
CA ASP A 872 -49.74 -4.10 11.63
C ASP A 872 -48.88 -4.62 10.47
N LEU A 873 -47.89 -3.85 10.01
CA LEU A 873 -46.91 -4.31 9.02
C LEU A 873 -46.18 -5.57 9.50
N LEU A 874 -45.69 -5.58 10.74
CA LEU A 874 -45.00 -6.77 11.28
C LEU A 874 -45.96 -7.95 11.44
N ALA A 875 -47.21 -7.72 11.83
CA ALA A 875 -48.22 -8.76 11.94
C ALA A 875 -48.53 -9.39 10.58
N VAL A 876 -48.82 -8.57 9.56
CA VAL A 876 -49.07 -9.01 8.18
C VAL A 876 -47.86 -9.77 7.62
N LEU A 877 -46.65 -9.24 7.79
CA LEU A 877 -45.42 -9.89 7.32
C LEU A 877 -45.12 -11.19 8.08
N THR A 878 -45.60 -11.34 9.31
CA THR A 878 -45.50 -12.58 10.08
C THR A 878 -46.51 -13.61 9.58
N GLU A 879 -47.77 -13.22 9.33
CA GLU A 879 -48.81 -14.06 8.74
C GLU A 879 -48.43 -14.54 7.33
N ALA A 880 -47.82 -13.66 6.53
CA ALA A 880 -47.25 -13.96 5.22
C ALA A 880 -45.98 -14.82 5.27
N GLY A 881 -45.41 -15.06 6.44
CA GLY A 881 -44.22 -15.88 6.61
C GLY A 881 -42.92 -15.24 6.09
N LEU A 882 -42.82 -13.91 6.07
CA LEU A 882 -41.58 -13.17 5.75
C LEU A 882 -40.79 -12.80 7.00
N VAL A 883 -41.48 -12.65 8.13
CA VAL A 883 -40.93 -12.29 9.44
C VAL A 883 -41.35 -13.35 10.46
N ILE A 884 -40.55 -13.55 11.52
CA ILE A 884 -40.91 -14.35 12.69
C ILE A 884 -40.88 -13.52 13.96
N GLU A 885 -41.72 -13.89 14.92
CA GLU A 885 -41.59 -13.45 16.31
C GLU A 885 -40.49 -14.27 16.99
N ALA A 886 -39.29 -13.70 17.08
CA ALA A 886 -38.11 -14.36 17.64
C ALA A 886 -38.07 -14.33 19.18
N VAL A 887 -38.77 -13.37 19.79
CA VAL A 887 -38.90 -13.26 21.25
C VAL A 887 -40.37 -12.98 21.54
N PRO A 888 -41.10 -13.91 22.19
CA PRO A 888 -42.49 -13.66 22.57
C PRO A 888 -42.55 -12.51 23.60
N GLY A 889 -43.64 -11.75 23.59
CA GLY A 889 -43.93 -10.81 24.68
C GLY A 889 -44.11 -11.56 25.99
N ASP A 890 -43.50 -11.08 27.08
CA ASP A 890 -43.60 -11.72 28.40
C ASP A 890 -43.73 -10.68 29.53
N GLY A 891 -44.50 -11.00 30.57
CA GLY A 891 -44.78 -10.14 31.73
C GLY A 891 -45.52 -8.83 31.41
N ASP A 892 -45.07 -7.72 32.01
CA ASP A 892 -45.63 -6.35 31.86
C ASP A 892 -45.46 -5.74 30.44
N ASP A 893 -44.72 -6.38 29.54
CA ASP A 893 -44.33 -5.84 28.24
C ASP A 893 -44.82 -6.79 27.11
N LEU A 894 -46.13 -6.74 26.83
CA LEU A 894 -46.89 -7.59 25.87
C LEU A 894 -46.44 -7.52 24.39
N ILE A 895 -45.32 -6.86 24.07
CA ILE A 895 -44.86 -6.64 22.69
C ILE A 895 -43.60 -7.46 22.43
N GLY A 896 -43.73 -8.46 21.57
CA GLY A 896 -42.66 -9.34 21.10
C GLY A 896 -41.61 -8.67 20.21
N GLY A 897 -40.53 -9.40 19.97
CA GLY A 897 -39.40 -9.03 19.12
C GLY A 897 -39.36 -9.85 17.84
N TYR A 898 -39.04 -9.21 16.72
CA TYR A 898 -39.18 -9.76 15.37
C TYR A 898 -37.84 -9.88 14.65
N ARG A 899 -37.76 -10.85 13.74
CA ARG A 899 -36.64 -11.03 12.80
C ARG A 899 -37.15 -11.39 11.41
N LEU A 900 -36.49 -10.86 10.39
CA LEU A 900 -36.71 -11.25 8.99
C LEU A 900 -36.24 -12.69 8.78
N ARG A 901 -37.04 -13.53 8.11
CA ARG A 901 -36.58 -14.88 7.79
C ARG A 901 -35.53 -14.86 6.69
N SER A 902 -34.50 -15.69 6.84
CA SER A 902 -33.44 -15.79 5.84
C SER A 902 -33.93 -16.30 4.48
N ASP A 903 -34.90 -17.21 4.46
CA ASP A 903 -35.48 -17.81 3.24
C ASP A 903 -36.41 -16.86 2.46
N ALA A 904 -36.80 -15.73 3.06
CA ALA A 904 -37.51 -14.66 2.38
C ALA A 904 -36.59 -13.78 1.52
N LEU A 905 -35.27 -13.80 1.76
CA LEU A 905 -34.31 -12.97 1.02
C LEU A 905 -34.05 -13.52 -0.39
N LEU A 906 -33.96 -12.59 -1.35
CA LEU A 906 -33.64 -12.87 -2.74
C LEU A 906 -32.48 -11.96 -3.19
N TRP A 907 -31.34 -12.53 -3.56
CA TRP A 907 -30.15 -11.77 -3.97
C TRP A 907 -30.09 -11.71 -5.49
N GLN A 908 -30.36 -10.54 -6.06
CA GLN A 908 -30.50 -10.34 -7.49
C GLN A 908 -29.36 -9.46 -8.04
N PRO A 909 -28.94 -9.70 -9.29
CA PRO A 909 -27.93 -8.84 -9.92
C PRO A 909 -28.49 -7.45 -10.17
N GLY A 910 -27.65 -6.43 -10.00
CA GLY A 910 -27.91 -5.06 -10.44
C GLY A 910 -27.08 -4.67 -11.66
N ASP A 911 -27.44 -3.56 -12.30
CA ASP A 911 -26.77 -3.01 -13.49
C ASP A 911 -25.49 -2.21 -13.17
N GLY A 912 -25.36 -1.74 -11.92
CA GLY A 912 -24.27 -0.89 -11.48
C GLY A 912 -24.44 0.59 -11.83
N GLU A 913 -25.65 1.01 -12.22
CA GLU A 913 -25.95 2.41 -12.58
C GLU A 913 -26.43 3.20 -11.37
N VAL A 914 -27.26 2.59 -10.52
CA VAL A 914 -27.87 3.24 -9.34
C VAL A 914 -27.64 2.40 -8.09
N GLY A 915 -27.10 3.01 -7.04
CA GLY A 915 -26.92 2.37 -5.74
C GLY A 915 -28.22 2.24 -4.95
N ALA A 916 -28.24 1.35 -3.95
CA ALA A 916 -29.40 1.19 -3.08
C ALA A 916 -29.68 2.45 -2.24
N GLU A 917 -30.95 2.84 -2.20
CA GLU A 917 -31.40 4.00 -1.44
C GLU A 917 -31.65 3.67 0.04
N ASP A 918 -31.43 4.64 0.94
CA ASP A 918 -31.90 4.59 2.32
C ASP A 918 -33.13 5.49 2.45
N ARG A 919 -34.29 5.00 1.99
CA ARG A 919 -35.57 5.75 1.96
C ARG A 919 -36.00 6.28 3.33
N VAL A 920 -35.54 5.62 4.40
CA VAL A 920 -35.87 5.99 5.77
C VAL A 920 -35.10 7.24 6.20
N ARG A 921 -33.80 7.31 5.92
CA ARG A 921 -32.89 8.36 6.44
C ARG A 921 -32.39 9.35 5.41
N LYS A 922 -32.33 8.97 4.13
CA LYS A 922 -31.86 9.79 3.02
C LYS A 922 -33.04 10.18 2.15
N GLN A 923 -33.12 11.48 1.83
CA GLN A 923 -34.01 12.00 0.81
C GLN A 923 -33.14 12.54 -0.32
N LEU A 924 -33.21 11.91 -1.48
CA LEU A 924 -32.57 12.38 -2.70
C LEU A 924 -33.63 13.18 -3.48
N SER A 925 -33.30 14.40 -3.92
CA SER A 925 -34.19 15.19 -4.77
C SER A 925 -33.71 15.13 -6.22
N GLY A 926 -34.49 14.51 -7.10
CA GLY A 926 -34.23 14.40 -8.55
C GLY A 926 -34.21 12.94 -9.05
N GLU A 927 -34.08 12.76 -10.37
CA GLU A 927 -34.07 11.45 -11.06
C GLU A 927 -32.77 10.64 -10.87
N ALA A 928 -31.72 11.24 -10.28
CA ALA A 928 -30.36 10.71 -10.36
C ALA A 928 -29.99 9.54 -9.42
N GLY A 929 -30.90 9.07 -8.55
CA GLY A 929 -30.66 7.93 -7.65
C GLY A 929 -29.45 8.08 -6.70
N ALA A 930 -29.11 7.04 -5.96
CA ALA A 930 -27.92 7.04 -5.10
C ALA A 930 -26.65 6.86 -5.95
N ARG A 931 -25.67 7.75 -5.79
CA ARG A 931 -24.43 7.75 -6.57
C ARG A 931 -23.62 6.47 -6.36
N VAL A 932 -23.17 5.89 -7.47
CA VAL A 932 -22.26 4.73 -7.50
C VAL A 932 -20.79 5.17 -7.57
N ASN A 933 -19.92 4.47 -6.83
CA ASN A 933 -18.48 4.58 -7.01
C ASN A 933 -18.04 3.64 -8.14
N THR A 934 -17.62 4.20 -9.27
CA THR A 934 -17.26 3.45 -10.49
C THR A 934 -16.03 2.56 -10.31
N PHE A 935 -15.00 3.02 -9.59
CA PHE A 935 -13.81 2.20 -9.31
C PHE A 935 -14.18 0.91 -8.58
N PHE A 936 -14.97 0.97 -7.49
CA PHE A 936 -15.35 -0.23 -6.76
C PHE A 936 -16.33 -1.12 -7.53
N ARG A 937 -17.23 -0.51 -8.31
CA ARG A 937 -18.10 -1.23 -9.24
C ARG A 937 -17.28 -2.07 -10.21
N ASP A 938 -16.30 -1.47 -10.88
CA ASP A 938 -15.49 -2.15 -11.90
C ASP A 938 -14.48 -3.12 -11.23
N LEU A 939 -13.99 -2.80 -10.03
CA LEU A 939 -13.16 -3.68 -9.22
C LEU A 939 -13.89 -4.99 -8.86
N TYR A 940 -15.15 -4.91 -8.40
CA TYR A 940 -15.93 -6.09 -8.05
C TYR A 940 -16.37 -6.88 -9.28
N ARG A 941 -16.85 -6.18 -10.32
CA ARG A 941 -17.35 -6.75 -11.58
C ARG A 941 -16.23 -7.45 -12.36
N ASP A 942 -15.16 -6.72 -12.65
CA ASP A 942 -14.21 -7.10 -13.70
C ASP A 942 -12.87 -7.60 -13.13
N THR A 943 -12.44 -7.09 -11.99
CA THR A 943 -11.08 -7.38 -11.46
C THR A 943 -11.04 -8.46 -10.38
N SER A 944 -12.12 -8.64 -9.62
CA SER A 944 -12.12 -9.45 -8.39
C SER A 944 -11.57 -10.87 -8.54
N HIS A 945 -11.85 -11.54 -9.66
CA HIS A 945 -11.38 -12.89 -9.95
C HIS A 945 -9.86 -12.97 -10.20
N LEU A 946 -9.23 -11.88 -10.63
CA LEU A 946 -7.77 -11.80 -10.86
C LEU A 946 -6.99 -11.70 -9.54
N LEU A 947 -7.69 -11.43 -8.43
CA LEU A 947 -7.06 -11.36 -7.10
C LEU A 947 -6.96 -12.75 -6.44
N ALA A 948 -7.49 -13.81 -7.05
CA ALA A 948 -7.39 -15.20 -6.56
C ALA A 948 -5.95 -15.55 -6.15
N GLY A 949 -5.81 -16.15 -4.96
CA GLY A 949 -4.51 -16.56 -4.42
C GLY A 949 -3.55 -15.42 -4.11
N LEU A 950 -4.02 -14.18 -4.02
CA LEU A 950 -3.23 -13.08 -3.47
C LEU A 950 -3.32 -13.07 -1.95
N GLN A 951 -2.16 -13.05 -1.31
CA GLN A 951 -2.02 -12.87 0.12
C GLN A 951 -0.75 -12.09 0.42
N ALA A 952 -0.76 -11.39 1.55
CA ALA A 952 0.39 -10.71 2.09
C ALA A 952 0.70 -11.19 3.51
N LYS A 953 1.98 -11.19 3.85
CA LYS A 953 2.45 -11.41 5.22
C LYS A 953 3.40 -10.30 5.63
N GLU A 954 3.51 -10.09 6.93
CA GLU A 954 4.55 -9.23 7.49
C GLU A 954 5.88 -9.99 7.60
N HIS A 955 6.98 -9.25 7.54
CA HIS A 955 8.31 -9.73 7.90
C HIS A 955 8.96 -8.71 8.83
N THR A 956 9.02 -9.07 10.11
CA THR A 956 9.55 -8.23 11.19
C THR A 956 10.23 -9.11 12.25
N ALA A 957 11.07 -8.52 13.11
CA ALA A 957 11.63 -9.23 14.26
C ALA A 957 10.60 -9.80 15.26
N GLN A 958 9.32 -9.39 15.21
CA GLN A 958 8.27 -9.89 16.12
C GLN A 958 7.74 -11.27 15.72
N VAL A 959 7.86 -11.61 14.44
CA VAL A 959 7.49 -12.94 13.92
C VAL A 959 8.51 -13.95 14.44
N THR A 960 8.04 -15.15 14.82
CA THR A 960 8.95 -16.18 15.32
C THR A 960 9.97 -16.59 14.24
N PRO A 961 11.20 -17.03 14.60
CA PRO A 961 12.21 -17.39 13.62
C PRO A 961 11.75 -18.44 12.60
N ALA A 962 11.03 -19.48 13.04
CA ALA A 962 10.54 -20.54 12.17
C ALA A 962 9.51 -20.03 11.14
N GLU A 963 8.53 -19.22 11.56
CA GLU A 963 7.55 -18.62 10.65
C GLU A 963 8.21 -17.63 9.68
N ARG A 964 9.24 -16.92 10.13
CA ARG A 964 10.00 -15.99 9.29
C ARG A 964 10.76 -16.73 8.20
N GLU A 965 11.48 -17.80 8.55
CA GLU A 965 12.19 -18.66 7.59
C GLU A 965 11.24 -19.28 6.56
N GLN A 966 10.05 -19.71 7.00
CA GLN A 966 9.00 -20.20 6.10
C GLN A 966 8.53 -19.11 5.13
N ARG A 967 8.17 -17.92 5.63
CA ARG A 967 7.74 -16.78 4.79
C ARG A 967 8.82 -16.36 3.80
N GLU A 968 10.09 -16.40 4.21
CA GLU A 968 11.23 -16.13 3.34
C GLU A 968 11.36 -17.16 2.22
N ALA A 969 11.15 -18.45 2.52
CA ALA A 969 11.14 -19.50 1.52
C ALA A 969 9.97 -19.34 0.53
N GLU A 970 8.74 -19.14 1.04
CA GLU A 970 7.54 -18.92 0.22
C GLU A 970 7.68 -17.66 -0.66
N PHE A 971 8.26 -16.58 -0.13
CA PHE A 971 8.56 -15.38 -0.89
C PHE A 971 9.66 -15.63 -1.93
N ARG A 972 10.69 -16.40 -1.59
CA ARG A 972 11.77 -16.76 -2.53
C ARG A 972 11.22 -17.51 -3.75
N GLU A 973 10.34 -18.49 -3.54
CA GLU A 973 9.73 -19.30 -4.60
C GLU A 973 8.58 -18.59 -5.34
N GLY A 974 8.10 -17.46 -4.82
CA GLY A 974 6.99 -16.70 -5.40
C GLY A 974 5.59 -17.25 -5.06
N ASP A 975 5.50 -18.15 -4.08
CA ASP A 975 4.23 -18.62 -3.50
C ASP A 975 3.57 -17.55 -2.63
N LEU A 976 4.39 -16.75 -1.93
CA LEU A 976 3.95 -15.53 -1.26
C LEU A 976 4.23 -14.33 -2.17
N PRO A 977 3.19 -13.73 -2.79
CA PRO A 977 3.41 -12.70 -3.81
C PRO A 977 3.68 -11.30 -3.24
N LEU A 978 3.35 -11.05 -1.96
CA LEU A 978 3.51 -9.74 -1.32
C LEU A 978 4.05 -9.89 0.11
N LEU A 979 5.09 -9.12 0.43
CA LEU A 979 5.69 -9.09 1.77
C LEU A 979 5.82 -7.65 2.26
N PHE A 980 5.30 -7.37 3.46
CA PHE A 980 5.44 -6.06 4.12
C PHE A 980 6.54 -6.10 5.16
N CYS A 981 7.51 -5.19 5.07
CA CYS A 981 8.71 -5.17 5.91
C CYS A 981 8.93 -3.80 6.54
N SER A 982 9.57 -3.75 7.72
CA SER A 982 10.05 -2.49 8.31
C SER A 982 11.25 -1.91 7.55
N PRO A 983 11.59 -0.62 7.71
CA PRO A 983 12.69 0.03 6.97
C PRO A 983 14.06 -0.34 7.53
N THR A 984 14.12 -0.80 8.79
CA THR A 984 15.31 -1.42 9.33
C THR A 984 15.55 -2.69 8.54
N MET A 985 16.72 -2.75 7.89
CA MET A 985 17.28 -3.86 7.13
C MET A 985 17.48 -5.16 7.94
N GLU A 986 16.56 -5.50 8.84
CA GLU A 986 16.52 -6.78 9.54
C GLU A 986 16.49 -7.97 8.56
N LEU A 987 16.19 -7.70 7.29
CA LEU A 987 16.15 -8.67 6.21
C LEU A 987 17.55 -8.95 5.62
N GLY A 988 18.13 -10.07 6.04
CA GLY A 988 19.12 -10.84 5.28
C GLY A 988 18.48 -11.89 4.42
N VAL A 989 17.29 -11.53 3.93
CA VAL A 989 16.49 -12.42 3.11
C VAL A 989 17.23 -12.58 1.81
N ASP A 990 17.51 -13.83 1.46
CA ASP A 990 17.84 -14.16 0.09
C ASP A 990 16.54 -14.11 -0.71
N ILE A 991 16.32 -12.97 -1.36
CA ILE A 991 15.08 -12.63 -2.07
C ILE A 991 15.03 -13.30 -3.46
N ASN A 992 16.15 -13.87 -3.93
CA ASN A 992 16.31 -14.34 -5.31
C ASN A 992 15.91 -13.24 -6.32
N ALA A 993 15.18 -13.56 -7.40
CA ALA A 993 14.70 -12.58 -8.37
C ALA A 993 13.62 -11.65 -7.78
N LEU A 994 13.81 -10.33 -7.92
CA LEU A 994 12.83 -9.30 -7.56
C LEU A 994 12.75 -8.23 -8.64
N ASN A 995 11.53 -7.91 -9.08
CA ASN A 995 11.31 -6.91 -10.13
C ASN A 995 10.63 -5.63 -9.65
N ALA A 996 9.99 -5.66 -8.48
CA ALA A 996 9.27 -4.50 -7.94
C ALA A 996 9.49 -4.36 -6.43
N VAL A 997 9.69 -3.11 -6.01
CA VAL A 997 9.76 -2.69 -4.61
C VAL A 997 8.81 -1.51 -4.44
N ALA A 998 8.01 -1.52 -3.39
CA ALA A 998 7.19 -0.39 -2.98
C ALA A 998 7.77 0.22 -1.69
N LEU A 999 7.88 1.55 -1.66
CA LEU A 999 8.22 2.30 -0.46
C LEU A 999 6.99 3.10 -0.06
N ARG A 1000 6.38 2.81 1.08
CA ARG A 1000 5.19 3.54 1.55
C ARG A 1000 5.51 5.01 1.85
N ASN A 1001 6.72 5.29 2.31
CA ASN A 1001 7.20 6.64 2.59
C ASN A 1001 8.59 6.86 1.99
N VAL A 1002 8.91 8.12 1.76
CA VAL A 1002 10.25 8.51 1.31
C VAL A 1002 11.25 8.19 2.42
N PRO A 1003 12.33 7.44 2.14
CA PRO A 1003 13.35 7.14 3.13
C PRO A 1003 13.95 8.42 3.72
N PRO A 1004 14.32 8.42 5.01
CA PRO A 1004 14.73 9.65 5.71
C PRO A 1004 16.05 10.23 5.20
N THR A 1005 16.88 9.44 4.53
CA THR A 1005 18.14 9.90 3.94
C THR A 1005 18.38 9.28 2.56
N PRO A 1006 19.16 9.93 1.66
CA PRO A 1006 19.51 9.37 0.35
C PRO A 1006 20.23 8.02 0.44
N ALA A 1007 21.04 7.80 1.48
CA ALA A 1007 21.72 6.53 1.69
C ALA A 1007 20.73 5.38 1.97
N ASN A 1008 19.64 5.64 2.69
CA ASN A 1008 18.57 4.66 2.93
C ASN A 1008 17.76 4.33 1.68
N TYR A 1009 17.72 5.23 0.69
CA TYR A 1009 17.03 4.99 -0.58
C TYR A 1009 17.93 4.25 -1.60
N ALA A 1010 19.23 4.52 -1.58
CA ALA A 1010 20.20 3.87 -2.47
C ALA A 1010 20.49 2.41 -2.08
N GLN A 1011 20.32 2.12 -0.79
CA GLN A 1011 20.36 0.79 -0.19
C GLN A 1011 19.09 0.02 -0.53
#